data_AF-A0A8J7QJD9-F1
#
_entry.id   AF-A0A8J7QJD9-F1
#
_cell.length_a   1.000
_cell.length_b   1.000
_cell.length_c   1.000
_cell.angle_alpha   90.00
_cell.angle_beta   90.00
_cell.angle_gamma   90.00
#
_symmetry.space_group_name_H-M   'P 1'
#
loop_
_entity.id
_entity.type
_entity.pdbx_description
1 polymer ?
#
loop_
_entity_poly.entity_id
_entity_poly.type
_entity_poly.pdbx_seq_one_letter_code
_entity_poly.pdbx_strand_id
1 'polypeptide(L)'
;MPSFVTLILMTLCVSPVLAHETLPERARPDRLPARPTLPDLPWLPDTAFGSMQVFLAGGTWSGSLAMAETGRYRFELITSAAVRFSVAGNPVLETSLGDGNQSYITTLDLAAGNHAVQLAPVTGSFASIVLKWRYLGQPADCTDNTFCVSYFANTELSGEPVLETVESHVSHNWGYNSPGQGVPADGFSARWEGSFDFSADTYLFRLTGDDGVRLWLNEELIFDAWRDQEAVNLSRHLTLPAGRHALRLEYYESGFEAQVYLDWRPVNKANQTSAIGVNVHDLNYWSTEWTLLDIFKMSGGWFTQSDDSFDTAEQAQLDLDANGWVRSLPAADDSTRNFRYVAALMLQGNTGAHPAGQYTVLYDGDGSIEYQFDGVYNETLSQPGRHILDVDEPSDRGILLRITATDPKNYIRNIRVIMPGAVCDRDPYQWCNNDGTCSGTTCLPFSEVYTHQRFHPQYLNDLRRYRVIRFLDFFRTNLNETSAWEDRPQMREARWNRWEQGAPYELGMELVNLLNAEPWVNMPALADDGFVRNFAEVVKSDLNEGLPIYLEYGNEIWNTAFLPGFWVEDLAVARWPNSDAEPFTKRMNYHGMRTTQITATWKEMLGEDRVIGVLGGFHTVQAVSEAALDCPLYAAENGGVPCYQNLDALAIGPYFGGYLGSNTFAPSVIGWASEADGGLETLFREITEGGPLYDPNQEPEWERAPQAGAMDEAMGNVTVNKNLADQRGLRLIAYEAGQHLVGIDRYLDDTTLNNLFFAANRDARMGQLYTDYLNGWRERGGELMCMFLSVQLYDRFGSWGLKEYQTQEGAPKFEATMAFIENTPCWWTDCTR
;
A
#
# COMPACT_ATOMS: atom_id res chain seq x y z
N MET A 1 -35.59 -9.00 16.09
CA MET A 1 -36.33 -7.71 16.17
C MET A 1 -37.43 -7.79 17.22
N PRO A 2 -37.86 -6.67 17.85
CA PRO A 2 -37.47 -5.26 17.59
C PRO A 2 -36.79 -4.59 18.82
N SER A 3 -35.95 -3.53 18.74
CA SER A 3 -35.89 -2.25 17.97
C SER A 3 -36.45 -1.04 18.75
N PHE A 4 -35.95 0.15 18.35
CA PHE A 4 -36.33 1.57 18.63
C PHE A 4 -35.32 2.31 19.54
N VAL A 5 -34.48 3.26 19.05
CA VAL A 5 -34.68 4.51 18.26
C VAL A 5 -35.68 5.47 18.89
N THR A 6 -35.23 6.67 19.30
CA THR A 6 -36.05 7.88 19.29
C THR A 6 -35.21 9.13 19.04
N LEU A 7 -35.45 9.69 17.86
CA LEU A 7 -35.23 11.07 17.42
C LEU A 7 -36.02 12.06 18.28
N ILE A 8 -35.50 13.28 18.51
CA ILE A 8 -36.36 14.45 18.75
C ILE A 8 -36.10 15.49 17.66
N LEU A 9 -37.12 15.65 16.80
CA LEU A 9 -37.32 16.76 15.89
C LEU A 9 -37.64 18.06 16.66
N MET A 10 -37.19 19.19 16.12
CA MET A 10 -37.93 20.45 16.21
C MET A 10 -38.16 20.99 14.80
N THR A 11 -39.44 21.07 14.41
CA THR A 11 -39.94 21.74 13.21
C THR A 11 -40.97 22.78 13.63
N LEU A 12 -40.85 24.02 13.18
CA LEU A 12 -41.93 25.01 13.00
C LEU A 12 -41.49 25.93 11.85
N CYS A 13 -42.01 25.76 10.63
CA CYS A 13 -43.20 26.44 10.06
C CYS A 13 -43.03 27.96 9.86
N VAL A 14 -43.03 28.45 8.61
CA VAL A 14 -44.20 28.97 7.85
C VAL A 14 -43.71 29.62 6.53
N SER A 15 -44.43 29.30 5.45
CA SER A 15 -44.27 29.67 4.02
C SER A 15 -44.69 31.14 3.67
N PRO A 16 -45.13 31.47 2.43
CA PRO A 16 -44.32 31.97 1.30
C PRO A 16 -44.89 33.28 0.69
N VAL A 17 -44.17 34.01 -0.18
CA VAL A 17 -44.83 34.91 -1.17
C VAL A 17 -44.00 35.06 -2.46
N LEU A 18 -44.72 34.84 -3.56
CA LEU A 18 -44.43 35.04 -4.98
C LEU A 18 -44.27 36.52 -5.38
N ALA A 19 -43.55 36.80 -6.47
CA ALA A 19 -44.10 37.56 -7.62
C ALA A 19 -43.10 37.73 -8.79
N HIS A 20 -43.62 37.46 -10.00
CA HIS A 20 -43.44 38.17 -11.30
C HIS A 20 -42.03 38.29 -11.93
N GLU A 21 -41.80 38.19 -13.25
CA GLU A 21 -42.64 38.34 -14.44
C GLU A 21 -41.88 37.89 -15.73
N THR A 22 -42.58 37.17 -16.61
CA THR A 22 -42.62 37.24 -18.10
C THR A 22 -41.38 37.47 -19.00
N LEU A 23 -41.07 36.41 -19.80
CA LEU A 23 -40.72 36.27 -21.24
C LEU A 23 -40.78 37.53 -22.17
N PRO A 24 -40.03 37.64 -23.31
CA PRO A 24 -40.15 36.70 -24.46
C PRO A 24 -38.98 36.52 -25.49
N GLU A 25 -39.14 35.41 -26.25
CA GLU A 25 -38.82 35.06 -27.65
C GLU A 25 -37.63 35.60 -28.49
N ARG A 26 -36.95 34.60 -29.09
CA ARG A 26 -36.43 34.44 -30.47
C ARG A 26 -35.29 35.35 -31.01
N ALA A 27 -34.18 34.70 -31.35
CA ALA A 27 -33.52 34.84 -32.67
C ALA A 27 -32.61 33.63 -32.98
N ARG A 28 -32.83 32.97 -34.13
CA ARG A 28 -31.78 32.20 -34.83
C ARG A 28 -30.87 33.18 -35.57
N PRO A 29 -29.58 32.87 -35.69
CA PRO A 29 -29.02 32.85 -37.04
C PRO A 29 -28.10 31.65 -37.29
N ASP A 30 -28.18 31.16 -38.53
CA ASP A 30 -27.21 30.28 -39.16
C ASP A 30 -25.79 30.84 -39.05
N ARG A 31 -24.83 29.98 -38.67
CA ARG A 31 -23.47 29.87 -39.25
C ARG A 31 -22.64 28.86 -38.44
N LEU A 32 -22.37 27.72 -39.05
CA LEU A 32 -21.29 26.81 -38.66
C LEU A 32 -19.95 27.57 -38.72
N PRO A 33 -19.12 27.57 -37.66
CA PRO A 33 -17.71 27.89 -37.81
C PRO A 33 -16.98 26.71 -38.45
N ALA A 34 -16.04 27.05 -39.33
CA ALA A 34 -15.17 26.12 -40.02
C ALA A 34 -14.38 25.23 -39.06
N ARG A 35 -14.13 23.98 -39.47
CA ARG A 35 -13.15 23.08 -38.85
C ARG A 35 -11.81 23.80 -38.69
N PRO A 36 -11.10 23.64 -37.56
CA PRO A 36 -9.68 23.99 -37.53
C PRO A 36 -8.95 23.06 -38.50
N THR A 37 -8.32 23.64 -39.52
CA THR A 37 -7.28 22.97 -40.28
C THR A 37 -6.14 22.65 -39.31
N LEU A 38 -5.84 21.35 -39.18
CA LEU A 38 -4.61 20.85 -38.58
C LEU A 38 -3.41 21.63 -39.16
N PRO A 39 -2.38 21.96 -38.36
CA PRO A 39 -1.11 22.38 -38.94
C PRO A 39 -0.61 21.24 -39.83
N ASP A 40 -0.21 21.57 -41.06
CA ASP A 40 0.51 20.65 -41.94
C ASP A 40 1.73 20.13 -41.17
N LEU A 41 1.65 18.89 -40.69
CA LEU A 41 2.83 18.15 -40.26
C LEU A 41 3.74 18.03 -41.48
N PRO A 42 5.04 18.37 -41.36
CA PRO A 42 5.95 18.20 -42.48
C PRO A 42 5.96 16.72 -42.85
N TRP A 43 5.66 16.43 -44.11
CA TRP A 43 6.02 15.17 -44.74
C TRP A 43 7.48 14.87 -44.41
N LEU A 44 7.72 13.85 -43.57
CA LEU A 44 9.07 13.29 -43.43
C LEU A 44 9.49 12.79 -44.82
N PRO A 45 10.65 13.22 -45.35
CA PRO A 45 11.13 12.69 -46.62
C PRO A 45 11.42 11.20 -46.49
N ASP A 46 11.36 10.52 -47.64
CA ASP A 46 11.68 9.10 -47.90
C ASP A 46 13.16 8.70 -47.59
N THR A 47 13.83 9.40 -46.67
CA THR A 47 15.26 9.29 -46.35
C THR A 47 15.56 8.45 -45.10
N ALA A 48 14.54 7.95 -44.40
CA ALA A 48 14.70 7.23 -43.14
C ALA A 48 15.23 5.79 -43.29
N PHE A 49 15.18 5.23 -44.51
CA PHE A 49 15.55 3.85 -44.79
C PHE A 49 16.44 3.75 -46.03
N GLY A 50 17.52 2.96 -45.94
CA GLY A 50 18.33 2.57 -47.08
C GLY A 50 18.54 1.05 -47.10
N SER A 51 18.72 0.49 -48.29
CA SER A 51 19.06 -0.92 -48.44
C SER A 51 19.98 -1.13 -49.62
N MET A 52 20.82 -2.16 -49.52
CA MET A 52 21.63 -2.65 -50.63
C MET A 52 21.66 -4.18 -50.62
N GLN A 53 21.80 -4.75 -51.80
CA GLN A 53 22.02 -6.17 -51.97
C GLN A 53 23.38 -6.40 -52.64
N VAL A 54 24.16 -7.31 -52.06
CA VAL A 54 25.52 -7.63 -52.49
C VAL A 54 25.66 -9.14 -52.61
N PHE A 55 26.25 -9.60 -53.71
CA PHE A 55 26.62 -10.99 -53.92
C PHE A 55 28.14 -11.11 -53.94
N LEU A 56 28.70 -11.91 -53.04
CA LEU A 56 30.14 -12.15 -52.94
C LEU A 56 30.48 -13.53 -53.48
N ALA A 57 31.44 -13.62 -54.40
CA ALA A 57 32.02 -14.87 -54.87
C ALA A 57 33.41 -15.10 -54.22
N GLY A 58 33.45 -15.12 -52.88
CA GLY A 58 34.67 -15.36 -52.10
C GLY A 58 35.62 -14.17 -51.90
N GLY A 59 35.23 -12.96 -52.34
CA GLY A 59 36.01 -11.72 -52.16
C GLY A 59 35.29 -10.69 -51.29
N THR A 60 36.03 -9.68 -50.80
CA THR A 60 35.48 -8.54 -50.04
C THR A 60 34.84 -7.53 -50.96
N TRP A 61 33.62 -7.11 -50.66
CA TRP A 61 33.02 -5.92 -51.27
C TRP A 61 33.39 -4.69 -50.44
N SER A 62 33.69 -3.59 -51.11
CA SER A 62 33.91 -2.28 -50.50
C SER A 62 33.05 -1.25 -51.22
N GLY A 63 32.36 -0.42 -50.46
CA GLY A 63 31.54 0.67 -50.97
C GLY A 63 31.48 1.83 -49.98
N SER A 64 30.54 2.73 -50.21
CA SER A 64 30.28 3.86 -49.32
C SER A 64 28.78 3.94 -49.05
N LEU A 65 28.43 4.21 -47.79
CA LEU A 65 27.10 4.55 -47.36
C LEU A 65 27.01 6.05 -47.12
N ALA A 66 26.05 6.71 -47.75
CA ALA A 66 25.77 8.13 -47.52
C ALA A 66 24.71 8.25 -46.43
N MET A 67 25.12 8.71 -45.24
CA MET A 67 24.21 8.98 -44.12
C MET A 67 23.69 10.40 -44.25
N ALA A 68 22.37 10.55 -44.39
CA ALA A 68 21.72 11.84 -44.59
C ALA A 68 21.80 12.74 -43.36
N GLU A 69 21.84 12.14 -42.17
CA GLU A 69 21.85 12.82 -40.87
C GLU A 69 22.98 12.28 -40.00
N THR A 70 23.44 13.09 -39.04
CA THR A 70 24.31 12.58 -37.98
C THR A 70 23.43 11.85 -37.00
N GLY A 71 23.66 10.59 -36.68
CA GLY A 71 23.10 10.01 -35.48
C GLY A 71 23.17 8.51 -35.41
N ARG A 72 22.29 7.89 -34.62
CA ARG A 72 22.26 6.44 -34.44
C ARG A 72 21.57 5.79 -35.63
N TYR A 73 22.23 4.79 -36.21
CA TYR A 73 21.69 4.00 -37.31
C TYR A 73 21.57 2.54 -36.89
N ARG A 74 20.42 1.92 -37.13
CA ARG A 74 20.23 0.47 -37.05
C ARG A 74 20.61 -0.14 -38.37
N PHE A 75 21.48 -1.15 -38.35
CA PHE A 75 21.87 -1.95 -39.50
C PHE A 75 21.30 -3.36 -39.36
N GLU A 76 20.61 -3.82 -40.40
CA GLU A 76 20.15 -5.20 -40.54
C GLU A 76 20.95 -5.88 -41.66
N LEU A 77 21.69 -6.93 -41.31
CA LEU A 77 22.47 -7.75 -42.24
C LEU A 77 21.79 -9.12 -42.40
N ILE A 78 21.14 -9.34 -43.54
CA ILE A 78 20.56 -10.64 -43.90
C ILE A 78 21.56 -11.35 -44.80
N THR A 79 22.05 -12.51 -44.39
CA THR A 79 23.07 -13.22 -45.17
C THR A 79 22.90 -14.73 -45.21
N SER A 80 23.34 -15.31 -46.34
CA SER A 80 23.38 -16.77 -46.58
C SER A 80 24.70 -17.42 -46.16
N ALA A 81 25.67 -16.63 -45.66
CA ALA A 81 26.98 -17.12 -45.22
C ALA A 81 27.53 -16.27 -44.06
N ALA A 82 28.55 -16.76 -43.36
CA ALA A 82 29.23 -15.98 -42.33
C ALA A 82 29.97 -14.78 -42.97
N VAL A 83 29.72 -13.56 -42.48
CA VAL A 83 30.21 -12.30 -43.05
C VAL A 83 30.72 -11.37 -41.94
N ARG A 84 31.83 -10.68 -42.23
CA ARG A 84 32.28 -9.51 -41.47
C ARG A 84 31.73 -8.24 -42.11
N PHE A 85 31.06 -7.44 -41.31
CA PHE A 85 30.59 -6.10 -41.64
C PHE A 85 31.44 -5.08 -40.88
N SER A 86 31.98 -4.11 -41.61
CA SER A 86 32.80 -3.02 -41.06
C SER A 86 32.41 -1.68 -41.67
N VAL A 87 32.53 -0.62 -40.89
CA VAL A 87 32.26 0.76 -41.29
C VAL A 87 33.46 1.63 -40.90
N ALA A 88 33.94 2.45 -41.83
CA ALA A 88 35.16 3.26 -41.73
C ALA A 88 36.41 2.46 -41.31
N GLY A 89 36.47 1.17 -41.65
CA GLY A 89 37.57 0.27 -41.28
C GLY A 89 37.46 -0.33 -39.87
N ASN A 90 36.44 0.04 -39.09
CA ASN A 90 36.17 -0.56 -37.79
C ASN A 90 35.22 -1.75 -37.94
N PRO A 91 35.52 -2.92 -37.34
CA PRO A 91 34.60 -4.04 -37.34
C PRO A 91 33.34 -3.68 -36.54
N VAL A 92 32.17 -3.91 -37.14
CA VAL A 92 30.88 -3.67 -36.50
C VAL A 92 30.24 -4.98 -36.09
N LEU A 93 30.29 -5.99 -36.96
CA LEU A 93 29.66 -7.29 -36.73
C LEU A 93 30.43 -8.39 -37.48
N GLU A 94 30.62 -9.55 -36.84
CA GLU A 94 31.06 -10.80 -37.49
C GLU A 94 30.02 -11.88 -37.20
N THR A 95 29.46 -12.48 -38.26
CA THR A 95 28.34 -13.42 -38.11
C THR A 95 28.79 -14.88 -38.12
N SER A 96 28.07 -15.74 -37.39
CA SER A 96 28.24 -17.20 -37.35
C SER A 96 26.99 -17.92 -37.86
N LEU A 97 27.13 -18.93 -38.73
CA LEU A 97 25.99 -19.59 -39.39
C LEU A 97 25.34 -20.75 -38.58
N GLY A 98 24.02 -20.88 -38.77
CA GLY A 98 23.21 -22.11 -38.62
C GLY A 98 22.31 -22.30 -39.87
N ASP A 99 21.58 -23.41 -39.98
CA ASP A 99 20.81 -23.77 -41.20
C ASP A 99 19.78 -22.69 -41.64
N GLY A 100 20.07 -21.93 -42.71
CA GLY A 100 19.16 -20.94 -43.33
C GLY A 100 19.77 -19.53 -43.55
N ASN A 101 19.03 -18.64 -44.23
CA ASN A 101 19.38 -17.20 -44.25
C ASN A 101 19.10 -16.61 -42.87
N GLN A 102 20.10 -15.99 -42.25
CA GLN A 102 19.98 -15.37 -40.92
C GLN A 102 20.04 -13.86 -41.03
N SER A 103 19.25 -13.18 -40.20
CA SER A 103 19.26 -11.73 -40.03
C SER A 103 20.02 -11.39 -38.75
N TYR A 104 20.92 -10.41 -38.84
CA TYR A 104 21.67 -9.90 -37.70
C TYR A 104 21.49 -8.40 -37.63
N ILE A 105 21.27 -7.89 -36.42
CA ILE A 105 21.01 -6.47 -36.19
C ILE A 105 22.14 -5.90 -35.33
N THR A 106 22.59 -4.72 -35.68
CA THR A 106 23.55 -3.93 -34.90
C THR A 106 23.21 -2.47 -35.02
N THR A 107 23.61 -1.66 -34.04
CA THR A 107 23.48 -0.21 -34.10
C THR A 107 24.86 0.44 -34.18
N LEU A 108 24.95 1.59 -34.84
CA LEU A 108 26.17 2.37 -34.94
C LEU A 108 25.85 3.86 -35.03
N ASP A 109 26.57 4.66 -34.26
CA ASP A 109 26.47 6.12 -34.33
C ASP A 109 27.38 6.63 -35.46
N LEU A 110 26.79 7.33 -36.44
CA LEU A 110 27.47 7.82 -37.64
C LEU A 110 27.20 9.30 -37.87
N ALA A 111 28.23 10.08 -38.21
CA ALA A 111 28.04 11.47 -38.62
C ALA A 111 27.37 11.56 -40.00
N ALA A 112 26.68 12.66 -40.31
CA ALA A 112 26.18 12.92 -41.66
C ALA A 112 27.36 12.90 -42.66
N GLY A 113 27.15 12.27 -43.81
CA GLY A 113 28.15 12.13 -44.85
C GLY A 113 28.47 10.69 -45.23
N ASN A 114 29.56 10.52 -45.97
CA ASN A 114 29.92 9.24 -46.57
C ASN A 114 30.83 8.41 -45.66
N HIS A 115 30.39 7.19 -45.35
CA HIS A 115 31.16 6.22 -44.57
C HIS A 115 31.55 5.03 -45.45
N ALA A 116 32.85 4.68 -45.46
CA ALA A 116 33.31 3.49 -46.17
C ALA A 116 32.74 2.24 -45.50
N VAL A 117 32.23 1.29 -46.29
CA VAL A 117 31.69 0.02 -45.79
C VAL A 117 32.40 -1.14 -46.46
N GLN A 118 32.74 -2.16 -45.67
CA GLN A 118 33.23 -3.42 -46.21
C GLN A 118 32.39 -4.60 -45.71
N LEU A 119 32.09 -5.50 -46.64
CA LEU A 119 31.43 -6.78 -46.41
C LEU A 119 32.36 -7.88 -46.91
N ALA A 120 32.84 -8.73 -46.01
CA ALA A 120 33.80 -9.79 -46.34
C ALA A 120 33.28 -11.15 -45.86
N PRO A 121 33.29 -12.20 -46.70
CA PRO A 121 32.89 -13.52 -46.25
C PRO A 121 33.95 -14.09 -45.31
N VAL A 122 33.53 -14.70 -44.19
CA VAL A 122 34.43 -15.29 -43.18
C VAL A 122 35.09 -16.56 -43.71
N THR A 123 34.33 -17.32 -44.50
CA THR A 123 34.82 -18.47 -45.28
C THR A 123 34.67 -18.13 -46.75
N GLY A 124 35.65 -18.44 -47.60
CA GLY A 124 35.71 -17.98 -49.01
C GLY A 124 34.62 -18.49 -49.96
N SER A 125 33.47 -18.91 -49.43
CA SER A 125 32.26 -19.33 -50.13
C SER A 125 31.44 -18.15 -50.65
N PHE A 126 30.44 -18.48 -51.47
CA PHE A 126 29.47 -17.52 -51.98
C PHE A 126 28.57 -16.98 -50.85
N ALA A 127 28.33 -15.67 -50.82
CA ALA A 127 27.43 -15.03 -49.85
C ALA A 127 26.44 -14.10 -50.57
N SER A 128 25.13 -14.34 -50.38
CA SER A 128 24.10 -13.34 -50.64
C SER A 128 23.94 -12.50 -49.39
N ILE A 129 23.99 -11.17 -49.54
CA ILE A 129 23.91 -10.23 -48.43
C ILE A 129 22.88 -9.16 -48.78
N VAL A 130 21.93 -8.90 -47.88
CA VAL A 130 21.10 -7.70 -47.88
C VAL A 130 21.49 -6.90 -46.66
N LEU A 131 22.02 -5.70 -46.86
CA LEU A 131 22.31 -4.76 -45.78
C LEU A 131 21.25 -3.65 -45.84
N LYS A 132 20.43 -3.54 -44.80
CA LYS A 132 19.50 -2.43 -44.61
C LYS A 132 20.01 -1.53 -43.51
N TRP A 133 19.66 -0.25 -43.57
CA TRP A 133 19.90 0.68 -42.49
C TRP A 133 18.73 1.65 -42.32
N ARG A 134 18.46 2.00 -41.06
CA ARG A 134 17.44 2.97 -40.66
C ARG A 134 18.06 4.00 -39.74
N TYR A 135 17.74 5.28 -39.98
CA TYR A 135 18.10 6.34 -39.04
C TYR A 135 17.16 6.28 -37.83
N LEU A 136 17.74 6.20 -36.62
CA LEU A 136 17.04 6.11 -35.35
C LEU A 136 16.95 7.45 -34.60
N GLY A 137 17.51 8.54 -35.17
CA GLY A 137 17.60 9.84 -34.50
C GLY A 137 19.00 10.17 -34.00
N GLN A 138 19.15 11.33 -33.35
CA GLN A 138 20.42 11.75 -32.76
C GLN A 138 20.72 10.88 -31.52
N PRO A 139 21.99 10.49 -31.24
CA PRO A 139 22.40 9.79 -30.03
C PRO A 139 22.01 10.51 -28.73
N ALA A 140 21.65 11.80 -28.84
CA ALA A 140 21.23 12.65 -27.74
C ALA A 140 19.83 12.36 -27.19
N ASP A 141 19.00 11.54 -27.83
CA ASP A 141 17.64 11.28 -27.32
C ASP A 141 17.55 10.01 -26.45
N CYS A 142 18.40 9.00 -26.66
CA CYS A 142 18.51 7.85 -25.76
C CYS A 142 19.73 8.01 -24.86
N THR A 143 19.57 8.89 -23.88
CA THR A 143 20.62 9.29 -22.95
C THR A 143 20.81 8.25 -21.85
N ASP A 144 21.88 8.45 -21.09
CA ASP A 144 22.08 7.78 -19.80
C ASP A 144 20.80 7.88 -18.95
N ASN A 145 20.47 6.79 -18.24
CA ASN A 145 19.28 6.67 -17.41
C ASN A 145 17.94 6.80 -18.18
N THR A 146 17.90 6.42 -19.45
CA THR A 146 16.66 6.26 -20.24
C THR A 146 16.62 4.92 -20.98
N PHE A 147 15.42 4.52 -21.38
CA PHE A 147 15.15 3.36 -22.22
C PHE A 147 14.88 3.80 -23.67
N CYS A 148 15.62 3.23 -24.61
CA CYS A 148 15.22 3.15 -26.01
C CYS A 148 14.13 2.07 -26.14
N VAL A 149 12.98 2.41 -26.71
CA VAL A 149 11.82 1.50 -26.80
C VAL A 149 11.47 1.20 -28.24
N SER A 150 11.26 -0.07 -28.55
CA SER A 150 10.80 -0.56 -29.85
C SER A 150 9.52 -1.37 -29.68
N TYR A 151 8.45 -0.98 -30.36
CA TYR A 151 7.17 -1.71 -30.41
C TYR A 151 7.02 -2.45 -31.74
N PHE A 152 6.50 -3.68 -31.70
CA PHE A 152 6.32 -4.57 -32.85
C PHE A 152 4.84 -4.98 -32.96
N ALA A 153 4.32 -5.04 -34.18
CA ALA A 153 2.94 -5.49 -34.45
C ALA A 153 2.83 -7.03 -34.54
N ASN A 154 3.49 -7.72 -33.63
CA ASN A 154 3.46 -9.18 -33.42
C ASN A 154 3.98 -9.50 -32.01
N THR A 155 3.74 -10.70 -31.49
CA THR A 155 4.15 -11.10 -30.12
C THR A 155 5.58 -11.66 -30.06
N GLU A 156 6.21 -11.89 -31.21
CA GLU A 156 7.52 -12.55 -31.31
C GLU A 156 8.72 -11.59 -31.32
N LEU A 157 8.51 -10.28 -31.09
CA LEU A 157 9.56 -9.24 -31.15
C LEU A 157 10.33 -9.26 -32.48
N SER A 158 9.62 -9.59 -33.57
CA SER A 158 10.21 -9.89 -34.86
C SER A 158 9.91 -8.82 -35.92
N GLY A 159 10.80 -8.70 -36.91
CA GLY A 159 10.65 -7.72 -37.99
C GLY A 159 11.07 -6.30 -37.62
N GLU A 160 10.56 -5.32 -38.38
CA GLU A 160 10.81 -3.90 -38.11
C GLU A 160 9.85 -3.38 -37.04
N PRO A 161 10.34 -2.61 -36.04
CA PRO A 161 9.46 -1.92 -35.10
C PRO A 161 8.52 -0.96 -35.83
N VAL A 162 7.24 -0.99 -35.46
CA VAL A 162 6.19 -0.13 -36.00
C VAL A 162 6.13 1.23 -35.29
N LEU A 163 6.67 1.30 -34.07
CA LEU A 163 6.81 2.52 -33.27
C LEU A 163 8.12 2.43 -32.47
N GLU A 164 8.84 3.54 -32.39
CA GLU A 164 10.04 3.68 -31.55
C GLU A 164 9.93 4.98 -30.74
N THR A 165 10.36 4.95 -29.48
CA THR A 165 10.32 6.09 -28.56
C THR A 165 11.42 6.01 -27.52
N VAL A 166 11.53 7.03 -26.66
CA VAL A 166 12.41 7.03 -25.50
C VAL A 166 11.60 7.30 -24.24
N GLU A 167 11.86 6.52 -23.20
CA GLU A 167 11.13 6.57 -21.94
C GLU A 167 12.11 6.59 -20.76
N SER A 168 11.87 7.42 -19.75
CA SER A 168 12.71 7.46 -18.54
C SER A 168 12.37 6.37 -17.54
N HIS A 169 11.25 5.68 -17.72
CA HIS A 169 10.72 4.63 -16.85
C HIS A 169 9.73 3.76 -17.64
N VAL A 170 9.44 2.54 -17.15
CA VAL A 170 8.44 1.67 -17.76
C VAL A 170 7.25 1.60 -16.81
N SER A 171 6.17 2.32 -17.14
CA SER A 171 4.93 2.31 -16.36
C SER A 171 3.74 2.48 -17.29
N HIS A 172 3.25 1.36 -17.82
CA HIS A 172 2.19 1.37 -18.82
C HIS A 172 1.00 0.53 -18.38
N ASN A 173 -0.19 1.15 -18.43
CA ASN A 173 -1.48 0.47 -18.45
C ASN A 173 -2.23 0.93 -19.70
N TRP A 174 -2.24 0.10 -20.74
CA TRP A 174 -3.01 0.41 -21.92
C TRP A 174 -4.46 -0.10 -21.81
N GLY A 175 -4.75 -1.01 -20.86
CA GLY A 175 -6.01 -1.72 -20.80
C GLY A 175 -6.28 -2.37 -22.15
N TYR A 176 -7.45 -2.14 -22.73
CA TYR A 176 -7.82 -2.65 -24.07
C TYR A 176 -7.32 -1.78 -25.24
N ASN A 177 -6.40 -0.84 -25.01
CA ASN A 177 -5.92 0.11 -26.03
C ASN A 177 -4.53 -0.26 -26.54
N SER A 178 -4.08 0.48 -27.56
CA SER A 178 -2.76 0.33 -28.17
C SER A 178 -1.74 1.33 -27.58
N PRO A 179 -0.44 0.94 -27.48
CA PRO A 179 0.64 1.85 -27.08
C PRO A 179 0.82 3.08 -27.97
N GLY A 180 0.33 3.04 -29.21
CA GLY A 180 0.43 4.19 -30.10
C GLY A 180 0.15 3.86 -31.56
N GLN A 181 0.26 4.89 -32.40
CA GLN A 181 -0.04 4.77 -33.81
C GLN A 181 0.80 3.67 -34.47
N GLY A 182 0.13 2.72 -35.13
CA GLY A 182 0.77 1.61 -35.86
C GLY A 182 0.96 0.33 -35.04
N VAL A 183 0.84 0.40 -33.71
CA VAL A 183 0.80 -0.78 -32.83
C VAL A 183 -0.66 -1.27 -32.74
N PRO A 184 -0.96 -2.56 -32.92
CA PRO A 184 -2.31 -3.08 -32.70
C PRO A 184 -2.66 -3.05 -31.20
N ALA A 185 -3.96 -3.13 -30.87
CA ALA A 185 -4.41 -3.20 -29.47
C ALA A 185 -4.07 -4.55 -28.82
N ASP A 186 -4.25 -5.63 -29.56
CA ASP A 186 -3.86 -7.00 -29.17
C ASP A 186 -2.73 -7.51 -30.08
N GLY A 187 -1.97 -8.50 -29.62
CA GLY A 187 -0.99 -9.20 -30.45
C GLY A 187 0.25 -8.35 -30.80
N PHE A 188 0.72 -7.53 -29.87
CA PHE A 188 1.92 -6.71 -30.02
C PHE A 188 3.02 -7.13 -29.04
N SER A 189 4.22 -6.61 -29.25
CA SER A 189 5.32 -6.76 -28.30
C SER A 189 6.17 -5.51 -28.24
N ALA A 190 6.95 -5.39 -27.17
CA ALA A 190 7.82 -4.24 -26.95
C ALA A 190 9.14 -4.65 -26.31
N ARG A 191 10.20 -3.92 -26.66
CA ARG A 191 11.54 -4.06 -26.08
C ARG A 191 12.02 -2.71 -25.58
N TRP A 192 12.40 -2.65 -24.31
CA TRP A 192 13.11 -1.52 -23.71
C TRP A 192 14.57 -1.89 -23.50
N GLU A 193 15.48 -1.06 -24.00
CA GLU A 193 16.92 -1.23 -23.80
C GLU A 193 17.51 0.07 -23.26
N GLY A 194 18.19 0.01 -22.13
CA GLY A 194 18.74 1.18 -21.47
C GLY A 194 19.95 0.86 -20.62
N SER A 195 20.63 1.90 -20.15
CA SER A 195 21.76 1.74 -19.24
C SER A 195 21.73 2.80 -18.14
N PHE A 196 21.76 2.31 -16.90
CA PHE A 196 21.47 3.07 -15.71
C PHE A 196 22.62 3.00 -14.71
N ASP A 197 22.82 4.09 -13.97
CA ASP A 197 23.81 4.18 -12.90
C ASP A 197 23.23 3.62 -11.59
N PHE A 198 24.00 2.75 -10.94
CA PHE A 198 23.69 2.19 -9.63
C PHE A 198 24.79 2.55 -8.63
N SER A 199 24.41 2.80 -7.39
CA SER A 199 25.36 2.79 -6.28
C SER A 199 25.63 1.35 -5.86
N ALA A 200 26.70 1.13 -5.09
CA ALA A 200 26.99 -0.19 -4.56
C ALA A 200 25.98 -0.51 -3.44
N ASP A 201 24.91 -1.23 -3.76
CA ASP A 201 23.86 -1.58 -2.82
C ASP A 201 23.08 -2.84 -3.25
N THR A 202 22.18 -3.31 -2.39
CA THR A 202 21.15 -4.30 -2.72
C THR A 202 19.88 -3.58 -3.12
N TYR A 203 19.36 -3.94 -4.29
CA TYR A 203 18.18 -3.36 -4.89
C TYR A 203 17.05 -4.39 -4.95
N LEU A 204 15.83 -3.97 -4.65
CA LEU A 204 14.61 -4.70 -4.95
C LEU A 204 14.18 -4.35 -6.37
N PHE A 205 14.30 -5.29 -7.31
CA PHE A 205 13.72 -5.20 -8.65
C PHE A 205 12.30 -5.74 -8.62
N ARG A 206 11.37 -5.06 -9.29
CA ARG A 206 9.98 -5.47 -9.46
C ARG A 206 9.58 -5.37 -10.93
N LEU A 207 8.93 -6.40 -11.43
CA LEU A 207 8.45 -6.48 -12.80
C LEU A 207 7.01 -7.00 -12.80
N THR A 208 6.11 -6.23 -13.40
CA THR A 208 4.74 -6.64 -13.64
C THR A 208 4.48 -6.70 -15.13
N GLY A 209 3.75 -7.72 -15.57
CA GLY A 209 3.42 -7.93 -16.98
C GLY A 209 2.10 -8.66 -17.16
N ASP A 210 1.28 -8.18 -18.08
CA ASP A 210 0.10 -8.84 -18.63
C ASP A 210 0.17 -8.65 -20.15
N ASP A 211 0.53 -9.64 -20.97
CA ASP A 211 0.85 -11.04 -20.62
C ASP A 211 2.34 -11.27 -20.22
N GLY A 212 3.20 -11.50 -21.21
CA GLY A 212 4.49 -12.15 -21.02
C GLY A 212 5.64 -11.17 -20.87
N VAL A 213 6.54 -11.41 -19.91
CA VAL A 213 7.65 -10.51 -19.59
C VAL A 213 8.97 -11.22 -19.33
N ARG A 214 10.08 -10.55 -19.70
CA ARG A 214 11.46 -10.95 -19.38
C ARG A 214 12.34 -9.75 -19.07
N LEU A 215 13.21 -9.88 -18.08
CA LEU A 215 14.16 -8.82 -17.72
C LEU A 215 15.57 -9.37 -17.64
N TRP A 216 16.50 -8.66 -18.28
CA TRP A 216 17.93 -8.90 -18.18
C TRP A 216 18.63 -7.73 -17.49
N LEU A 217 19.61 -8.07 -16.67
CA LEU A 217 20.57 -7.14 -16.07
C LEU A 217 21.97 -7.58 -16.48
N ASN A 218 22.71 -6.73 -17.20
CA ASN A 218 24.04 -7.06 -17.73
C ASN A 218 24.07 -8.41 -18.50
N GLU A 219 23.10 -8.62 -19.39
CA GLU A 219 22.90 -9.85 -20.17
C GLU A 219 22.49 -11.10 -19.35
N GLU A 220 22.42 -11.02 -18.02
CA GLU A 220 21.89 -12.09 -17.17
C GLU A 220 20.36 -11.99 -17.06
N LEU A 221 19.65 -13.07 -17.38
CA LEU A 221 18.18 -13.15 -17.27
C LEU A 221 17.76 -13.27 -15.80
N ILE A 222 17.14 -12.22 -15.25
CA ILE A 222 16.72 -12.17 -13.84
C ILE A 222 15.23 -12.46 -13.63
N PHE A 223 14.38 -12.23 -14.64
CA PHE A 223 12.98 -12.66 -14.65
C PHE A 223 12.62 -13.30 -15.99
N ASP A 224 11.90 -14.43 -15.95
CA ASP A 224 11.40 -15.13 -17.14
C ASP A 224 9.97 -15.65 -16.93
N ALA A 225 9.00 -14.92 -17.45
CA ALA A 225 7.59 -15.29 -17.47
C ALA A 225 7.01 -15.08 -18.88
N TRP A 226 7.62 -15.72 -19.88
CA TRP A 226 7.25 -15.57 -21.29
C TRP A 226 6.16 -16.56 -21.72
N ARG A 227 4.93 -16.35 -21.27
CA ARG A 227 3.74 -17.16 -21.57
C ARG A 227 2.46 -16.33 -21.42
N ASP A 228 1.37 -16.78 -22.06
CA ASP A 228 0.04 -16.18 -21.91
C ASP A 228 -0.45 -16.41 -20.48
N GLN A 229 -0.85 -15.35 -19.81
CA GLN A 229 -1.24 -15.35 -18.39
C GLN A 229 -1.87 -14.01 -17.99
N GLU A 230 -2.75 -14.03 -17.00
CA GLU A 230 -3.14 -12.81 -16.29
C GLU A 230 -1.90 -12.11 -15.68
N ALA A 231 -2.03 -10.81 -15.42
CA ALA A 231 -1.01 -9.98 -14.78
C ALA A 231 -0.18 -10.69 -13.69
N VAL A 232 1.11 -10.91 -13.97
CA VAL A 232 2.07 -11.46 -13.00
C VAL A 232 2.82 -10.34 -12.29
N ASN A 233 3.13 -10.51 -11.01
CA ASN A 233 4.01 -9.63 -10.26
C ASN A 233 5.25 -10.41 -9.82
N LEU A 234 6.43 -9.98 -10.26
CA LEU A 234 7.71 -10.62 -9.95
C LEU A 234 8.59 -9.66 -9.16
N SER A 235 9.34 -10.16 -8.18
CA SER A 235 10.30 -9.37 -7.41
C SER A 235 11.57 -10.16 -7.08
N ARG A 236 12.70 -9.46 -6.92
CA ARG A 236 13.98 -10.06 -6.54
C ARG A 236 14.92 -9.03 -5.93
N HIS A 237 15.62 -9.40 -4.86
CA HIS A 237 16.76 -8.65 -4.34
C HIS A 237 18.04 -8.98 -5.11
N LEU A 238 18.74 -7.97 -5.60
CA LEU A 238 20.00 -8.10 -6.32
C LEU A 238 21.04 -7.14 -5.74
N THR A 239 22.18 -7.66 -5.30
CA THR A 239 23.32 -6.85 -4.88
C THR A 239 24.14 -6.45 -6.09
N LEU A 240 24.28 -5.14 -6.32
CA LEU A 240 24.98 -4.58 -7.46
C LEU A 240 26.22 -3.80 -7.00
N PRO A 241 27.36 -3.92 -7.69
CA PRO A 241 28.46 -2.98 -7.53
C PRO A 241 28.06 -1.58 -8.01
N ALA A 242 28.77 -0.55 -7.54
CA ALA A 242 28.59 0.79 -8.09
C ALA A 242 29.04 0.82 -9.55
N GLY A 243 28.31 1.56 -10.38
CA GLY A 243 28.64 1.79 -11.77
C GLY A 243 27.44 1.63 -12.68
N ARG A 244 27.74 1.43 -13.96
CA ARG A 244 26.75 1.45 -15.02
C ARG A 244 26.32 0.04 -15.41
N HIS A 245 25.02 -0.21 -15.37
CA HIS A 245 24.42 -1.50 -15.67
C HIS A 245 23.48 -1.40 -16.87
N ALA A 246 23.46 -2.43 -17.72
CA ALA A 246 22.54 -2.54 -18.85
C ALA A 246 21.26 -3.24 -18.42
N LEU A 247 20.11 -2.67 -18.76
CA LEU A 247 18.80 -3.28 -18.58
C LEU A 247 18.16 -3.52 -19.94
N ARG A 248 17.62 -4.72 -20.11
CA ARG A 248 16.74 -5.04 -21.23
C ARG A 248 15.45 -5.63 -20.68
N LEU A 249 14.32 -5.05 -21.04
CA LEU A 249 13.00 -5.60 -20.78
C LEU A 249 12.37 -6.01 -22.11
N GLU A 250 11.79 -7.20 -22.15
CA GLU A 250 10.94 -7.66 -23.23
C GLU A 250 9.54 -7.94 -22.69
N TYR A 251 8.54 -7.60 -23.50
CA TYR A 251 7.13 -7.73 -23.18
C TYR A 251 6.34 -8.17 -24.41
N TYR A 252 5.28 -8.95 -24.24
CA TYR A 252 4.25 -9.11 -25.26
C TYR A 252 2.85 -9.11 -24.67
N GLU A 253 1.92 -8.67 -25.50
CA GLU A 253 0.48 -8.72 -25.27
C GLU A 253 -0.15 -9.72 -26.26
N SER A 254 -0.84 -10.73 -25.74
CA SER A 254 -1.57 -11.70 -26.55
C SER A 254 -2.97 -11.16 -26.89
N GLY A 255 -3.71 -10.70 -25.88
CA GLY A 255 -4.95 -9.94 -26.03
C GLY A 255 -5.70 -9.69 -24.71
N PHE A 256 -6.70 -8.82 -24.78
CA PHE A 256 -7.45 -8.24 -23.63
C PHE A 256 -6.76 -7.02 -22.99
N GLU A 257 -6.28 -7.12 -21.76
CA GLU A 257 -5.75 -5.98 -21.01
C GLU A 257 -4.22 -5.99 -21.00
N ALA A 258 -3.61 -4.96 -21.58
CA ALA A 258 -2.17 -4.85 -21.71
C ALA A 258 -1.57 -3.93 -20.63
N GLN A 259 -0.62 -4.43 -19.85
CA GLN A 259 0.15 -3.62 -18.89
C GLN A 259 1.56 -4.15 -18.64
N VAL A 260 2.49 -3.23 -18.41
CA VAL A 260 3.88 -3.55 -18.06
C VAL A 260 4.48 -2.48 -17.16
N TYR A 261 5.16 -2.92 -16.10
CA TYR A 261 5.82 -2.04 -15.14
C TYR A 261 7.18 -2.59 -14.75
N LEU A 262 8.20 -1.73 -14.75
CA LEU A 262 9.51 -2.06 -14.23
C LEU A 262 9.94 -1.01 -13.23
N ASP A 263 10.25 -1.46 -12.03
CA ASP A 263 10.78 -0.63 -10.96
C ASP A 263 11.99 -1.29 -10.28
N TRP A 264 12.89 -0.47 -9.78
CA TRP A 264 13.96 -0.92 -8.89
C TRP A 264 14.30 0.17 -7.88
N ARG A 265 14.60 -0.26 -6.66
CA ARG A 265 14.93 0.66 -5.56
C ARG A 265 15.93 0.05 -4.59
N PRO A 266 16.79 0.84 -3.93
CA PRO A 266 17.59 0.33 -2.82
C PRO A 266 16.69 -0.27 -1.75
N VAL A 267 17.11 -1.39 -1.16
CA VAL A 267 16.39 -1.99 -0.02
C VAL A 267 16.46 -1.03 1.16
N ASN A 268 15.34 -0.83 1.84
CA ASN A 268 15.32 -0.05 3.07
C ASN A 268 16.15 -0.73 4.17
N LYS A 269 17.10 0.02 4.72
CA LYS A 269 17.97 -0.42 5.82
C LYS A 269 17.73 0.35 7.11
N ALA A 270 16.88 1.38 7.09
CA ALA A 270 16.65 2.26 8.23
C ALA A 270 16.03 1.54 9.44
N ASN A 271 15.47 0.35 9.25
CA ASN A 271 14.84 -0.46 10.30
C ASN A 271 15.61 -1.75 10.65
N GLN A 272 16.82 -1.97 10.13
CA GLN A 272 17.58 -3.21 10.35
C GLN A 272 17.93 -3.45 11.82
N THR A 273 18.19 -2.36 12.56
CA THR A 273 18.53 -2.41 13.98
C THR A 273 17.42 -1.85 14.87
N SER A 274 16.23 -1.59 14.33
CA SER A 274 15.14 -1.01 15.13
C SER A 274 14.58 -2.07 16.09
N ALA A 275 14.25 -1.64 17.31
CA ALA A 275 13.57 -2.46 18.32
C ALA A 275 12.06 -2.22 18.37
N ILE A 276 11.55 -1.33 17.51
CA ILE A 276 10.21 -0.78 17.62
C ILE A 276 9.38 -1.19 16.41
N GLY A 277 8.16 -1.65 16.66
CA GLY A 277 7.11 -1.81 15.67
C GLY A 277 5.99 -0.78 15.86
N VAL A 278 4.99 -0.82 14.99
CA VAL A 278 3.81 0.05 15.10
C VAL A 278 2.59 -0.63 14.47
N ASN A 279 1.39 -0.42 14.99
CA ASN A 279 0.18 -0.73 14.20
C ASN A 279 -0.08 0.38 13.19
N VAL A 280 -0.69 0.01 12.06
CA VAL A 280 -1.18 0.95 11.04
C VAL A 280 -2.71 0.97 11.03
N HIS A 281 -3.29 2.11 10.67
CA HIS A 281 -4.72 2.33 10.73
C HIS A 281 -5.47 1.48 9.69
N ASP A 282 -6.75 1.21 9.92
CA ASP A 282 -7.61 0.60 8.90
C ASP A 282 -7.87 1.55 7.71
N LEU A 283 -8.21 0.96 6.56
CA LEU A 283 -8.60 1.71 5.37
C LEU A 283 -10.03 2.24 5.51
N ASN A 284 -10.17 3.50 5.90
CA ASN A 284 -11.46 4.19 5.94
C ASN A 284 -11.36 5.64 5.43
N TYR A 285 -12.52 6.23 5.16
CA TYR A 285 -12.60 7.55 4.54
C TYR A 285 -12.47 8.73 5.52
N TRP A 286 -12.38 8.50 6.83
CA TRP A 286 -12.12 9.56 7.82
C TRP A 286 -10.70 9.53 8.37
N SER A 287 -9.88 8.60 7.89
CA SER A 287 -8.50 8.50 8.32
C SER A 287 -7.74 9.79 8.01
N THR A 288 -6.92 10.21 8.96
CA THR A 288 -5.92 11.27 8.80
C THR A 288 -4.57 10.72 8.34
N GLU A 289 -4.47 9.41 8.17
CA GLU A 289 -3.32 8.71 7.60
C GLU A 289 -3.45 8.64 6.08
N TRP A 290 -2.40 9.06 5.36
CA TRP A 290 -2.40 9.10 3.90
C TRP A 290 -1.93 7.77 3.35
N THR A 291 -2.66 6.68 3.58
CA THR A 291 -2.18 5.34 3.28
C THR A 291 -1.94 5.11 1.78
N LEU A 292 -2.92 5.44 0.92
CA LEU A 292 -2.93 5.09 -0.51
C LEU A 292 -2.98 6.32 -1.40
N LEU A 293 -2.36 6.30 -2.58
CA LEU A 293 -2.51 7.35 -3.60
C LEU A 293 -3.92 7.40 -4.19
N ASP A 294 -4.52 6.23 -4.42
CA ASP A 294 -5.91 6.09 -4.85
C ASP A 294 -6.86 6.05 -3.64
N ILE A 295 -7.39 7.22 -3.28
CA ILE A 295 -8.28 7.36 -2.12
C ILE A 295 -9.66 6.75 -2.37
N PHE A 296 -10.02 6.42 -3.61
CA PHE A 296 -11.28 5.73 -3.88
C PHE A 296 -11.30 4.34 -3.24
N LYS A 297 -10.13 3.69 -3.12
CA LYS A 297 -10.00 2.40 -2.42
C LYS A 297 -10.35 2.48 -0.94
N MET A 298 -10.18 3.66 -0.33
CA MET A 298 -10.51 3.92 1.08
C MET A 298 -11.91 4.51 1.26
N SER A 299 -12.65 4.74 0.17
CA SER A 299 -13.98 5.35 0.22
C SER A 299 -14.96 4.55 1.06
N GLY A 300 -16.01 5.23 1.53
CA GLY A 300 -17.12 4.57 2.22
C GLY A 300 -17.88 3.58 1.33
N GLY A 301 -18.82 2.88 1.97
CA GLY A 301 -19.85 2.10 1.28
C GLY A 301 -20.63 2.95 0.25
N TRP A 302 -21.38 2.29 -0.63
CA TRP A 302 -22.19 3.02 -1.61
C TRP A 302 -23.35 3.65 -0.85
N PHE A 303 -23.52 4.95 -0.94
CA PHE A 303 -24.69 5.64 -0.43
C PHE A 303 -25.71 5.73 -1.54
N THR A 304 -26.89 5.16 -1.33
CA THR A 304 -28.03 5.30 -2.23
C THR A 304 -28.66 6.67 -2.00
N GLN A 305 -28.65 7.59 -2.97
CA GLN A 305 -29.10 8.97 -2.75
C GLN A 305 -30.31 9.34 -3.63
N SER A 306 -31.10 10.31 -3.16
CA SER A 306 -32.13 11.00 -3.94
C SER A 306 -32.00 12.51 -3.76
N ASP A 307 -32.82 13.30 -4.44
CA ASP A 307 -32.80 14.77 -4.28
C ASP A 307 -33.09 15.21 -2.84
N ASP A 308 -33.85 14.41 -2.09
CA ASP A 308 -34.31 14.72 -0.72
C ASP A 308 -33.59 13.90 0.37
N SER A 309 -32.68 12.98 0.01
CA SER A 309 -31.98 12.14 1.00
C SER A 309 -30.52 11.88 0.65
N PHE A 310 -29.64 12.12 1.64
CA PHE A 310 -28.22 11.78 1.54
C PHE A 310 -27.97 10.27 1.53
N ASP A 311 -28.79 9.50 2.25
CA ASP A 311 -28.81 8.04 2.15
C ASP A 311 -30.25 7.53 2.32
N THR A 312 -30.77 6.86 1.30
CA THR A 312 -32.08 6.20 1.33
C THR A 312 -32.04 4.85 2.05
N ALA A 313 -30.86 4.36 2.43
CA ALA A 313 -30.62 3.07 3.06
C ALA A 313 -31.09 1.86 2.21
N GLU A 314 -30.95 1.97 0.88
CA GLU A 314 -31.37 0.97 -0.11
C GLU A 314 -30.21 0.22 -0.75
N GLN A 315 -29.03 0.19 -0.11
CA GLN A 315 -27.79 -0.40 -0.65
C GLN A 315 -27.96 -1.86 -1.11
N ALA A 316 -28.80 -2.64 -0.43
CA ALA A 316 -29.10 -4.02 -0.78
C ALA A 316 -29.84 -4.17 -2.13
N GLN A 317 -30.36 -3.07 -2.70
CA GLN A 317 -31.06 -3.03 -3.98
C GLN A 317 -30.17 -2.57 -5.15
N LEU A 318 -28.87 -2.32 -4.90
CA LEU A 318 -27.92 -1.91 -5.92
C LEU A 318 -27.64 -3.06 -6.91
N ASP A 319 -27.65 -2.74 -8.20
CA ASP A 319 -27.19 -3.64 -9.26
C ASP A 319 -25.68 -3.50 -9.42
N LEU A 320 -24.93 -4.39 -8.77
CA LEU A 320 -23.46 -4.37 -8.74
C LEU A 320 -22.86 -5.50 -9.57
N ASP A 321 -21.67 -5.27 -10.13
CA ASP A 321 -20.84 -6.35 -10.66
C ASP A 321 -20.11 -7.14 -9.56
N ALA A 322 -19.33 -8.15 -9.96
CA ALA A 322 -18.58 -9.00 -9.04
C ALA A 322 -17.42 -8.28 -8.31
N ASN A 323 -17.04 -7.08 -8.74
CA ASN A 323 -16.05 -6.22 -8.11
C ASN A 323 -16.71 -5.10 -7.28
N GLY A 324 -18.03 -4.97 -7.31
CA GLY A 324 -18.78 -3.96 -6.57
C GLY A 324 -19.06 -2.66 -7.33
N TRP A 325 -18.87 -2.62 -8.66
CA TRP A 325 -19.19 -1.46 -9.50
C TRP A 325 -20.67 -1.39 -9.85
N VAL A 326 -21.23 -0.17 -9.91
CA VAL A 326 -22.66 0.07 -10.18
C VAL A 326 -22.97 -0.11 -11.67
N ARG A 327 -23.66 -1.19 -12.02
CA ARG A 327 -24.05 -1.50 -13.41
C ARG A 327 -25.18 -0.62 -13.91
N SER A 328 -26.17 -0.34 -13.06
CA SER A 328 -27.35 0.42 -13.47
C SER A 328 -27.95 1.25 -12.33
N LEU A 329 -28.69 2.29 -12.69
CA LEU A 329 -29.50 3.11 -11.78
C LEU A 329 -30.99 2.86 -12.04
N PRO A 330 -31.87 3.08 -11.05
CA PRO A 330 -33.31 2.98 -11.24
C PRO A 330 -33.80 3.89 -12.36
N ALA A 331 -34.77 3.41 -13.13
CA ALA A 331 -35.43 4.24 -14.13
C ALA A 331 -36.17 5.40 -13.44
N ALA A 332 -36.31 6.53 -14.14
CA ALA A 332 -36.93 7.72 -13.57
C ALA A 332 -38.36 7.46 -13.04
N ASP A 333 -39.10 6.58 -13.71
CA ASP A 333 -40.48 6.18 -13.39
C ASP A 333 -40.59 5.00 -12.41
N ASP A 334 -39.46 4.49 -11.90
CA ASP A 334 -39.47 3.41 -10.92
C ASP A 334 -39.92 3.90 -9.54
N SER A 335 -41.10 3.45 -9.11
CA SER A 335 -41.68 3.77 -7.80
C SER A 335 -41.32 2.78 -6.69
N THR A 336 -40.56 1.73 -6.98
CA THR A 336 -40.14 0.71 -6.01
C THR A 336 -38.84 1.05 -5.30
N ARG A 337 -38.03 1.94 -5.89
CA ARG A 337 -36.73 2.40 -5.39
C ARG A 337 -36.74 3.91 -5.25
N ASN A 338 -36.31 4.43 -4.10
CA ASN A 338 -36.32 5.88 -3.86
C ASN A 338 -35.05 6.57 -4.37
N PHE A 339 -33.92 5.86 -4.39
CA PHE A 339 -32.67 6.43 -4.88
C PHE A 339 -32.68 6.68 -6.40
N ARG A 340 -31.96 7.73 -6.81
CA ARG A 340 -31.68 8.11 -8.20
C ARG A 340 -30.20 8.23 -8.50
N TYR A 341 -29.38 8.32 -7.46
CA TYR A 341 -27.94 8.45 -7.55
C TYR A 341 -27.27 7.44 -6.62
N VAL A 342 -26.01 7.15 -6.90
CA VAL A 342 -25.16 6.35 -6.01
C VAL A 342 -23.88 7.11 -5.77
N ALA A 343 -23.51 7.29 -4.50
CA ALA A 343 -22.38 8.12 -4.11
C ALA A 343 -21.37 7.37 -3.24
N ALA A 344 -20.11 7.76 -3.35
CA ALA A 344 -19.03 7.33 -2.48
C ALA A 344 -18.41 8.55 -1.80
N LEU A 345 -18.14 8.42 -0.51
CA LEU A 345 -17.56 9.46 0.32
C LEU A 345 -16.11 9.15 0.60
N MET A 346 -15.25 10.15 0.47
CA MET A 346 -13.82 10.06 0.68
C MET A 346 -13.37 11.22 1.57
N LEU A 347 -12.39 10.99 2.44
CA LEU A 347 -11.70 12.03 3.24
C LEU A 347 -12.62 12.89 4.15
N GLN A 348 -13.84 12.45 4.45
CA GLN A 348 -14.75 13.15 5.38
C GLN A 348 -14.42 12.77 6.82
N GLY A 349 -14.47 13.72 7.75
CA GLY A 349 -14.27 13.44 9.19
C GLY A 349 -12.80 13.48 9.61
N ASN A 350 -11.92 13.87 8.69
CA ASN A 350 -10.47 13.93 8.91
C ASN A 350 -9.98 15.33 9.29
N THR A 351 -10.87 16.25 9.67
CA THR A 351 -10.57 17.64 10.07
C THR A 351 -9.86 18.49 9.00
N GLY A 352 -9.98 18.10 7.72
CA GLY A 352 -9.25 18.76 6.62
C GLY A 352 -7.78 18.35 6.52
N ALA A 353 -7.40 17.20 7.09
CA ALA A 353 -6.02 16.71 7.09
C ALA A 353 -5.54 16.19 5.72
N HIS A 354 -6.38 16.19 4.69
CA HIS A 354 -6.02 15.75 3.35
C HIS A 354 -5.37 16.90 2.54
N PRO A 355 -4.50 16.61 1.56
CA PRO A 355 -3.76 17.65 0.85
C PRO A 355 -4.69 18.48 -0.06
N ALA A 356 -4.45 19.80 -0.09
CA ALA A 356 -5.00 20.68 -1.12
C ALA A 356 -4.32 20.43 -2.47
N GLY A 357 -4.99 20.78 -3.57
CA GLY A 357 -4.45 20.69 -4.92
C GLY A 357 -5.38 19.98 -5.91
N GLN A 358 -4.80 19.54 -7.02
CA GLN A 358 -5.53 18.92 -8.12
C GLN A 358 -5.57 17.39 -7.96
N TYR A 359 -6.75 16.86 -7.68
CA TYR A 359 -7.02 15.43 -7.68
C TYR A 359 -7.36 14.97 -9.08
N THR A 360 -6.83 13.81 -9.48
CA THR A 360 -7.13 13.19 -10.79
C THR A 360 -8.10 12.04 -10.61
N VAL A 361 -9.28 12.12 -11.22
CA VAL A 361 -10.25 11.02 -11.25
C VAL A 361 -10.19 10.32 -12.58
N LEU A 362 -9.83 9.04 -12.57
CA LEU A 362 -9.81 8.16 -13.75
C LEU A 362 -10.97 7.19 -13.66
N TYR A 363 -11.65 6.93 -14.76
CA TYR A 363 -12.76 5.97 -14.80
C TYR A 363 -12.98 5.44 -16.22
N ASP A 364 -13.60 4.27 -16.31
CA ASP A 364 -14.00 3.67 -17.57
C ASP A 364 -15.52 3.68 -17.68
N GLY A 365 -16.05 3.61 -18.90
CA GLY A 365 -17.49 3.53 -19.16
C GLY A 365 -18.18 4.87 -19.45
N ASP A 366 -19.44 4.77 -19.86
CA ASP A 366 -20.27 5.88 -20.30
C ASP A 366 -21.28 6.26 -19.20
N GLY A 367 -21.39 7.55 -18.93
CA GLY A 367 -22.30 8.08 -17.90
C GLY A 367 -21.90 9.47 -17.44
N SER A 368 -22.38 9.87 -16.27
CA SER A 368 -22.04 11.14 -15.65
C SER A 368 -21.72 10.97 -14.16
N ILE A 369 -20.67 11.67 -13.74
CA ILE A 369 -20.20 11.77 -12.36
C ILE A 369 -20.27 13.22 -11.93
N GLU A 370 -20.85 13.48 -10.76
CA GLU A 370 -20.87 14.77 -10.10
C GLU A 370 -19.98 14.73 -8.85
N TYR A 371 -19.43 15.88 -8.48
CA TYR A 371 -18.58 16.04 -7.30
C TYR A 371 -19.15 17.12 -6.39
N GLN A 372 -19.07 16.90 -5.07
CA GLN A 372 -19.53 17.85 -4.05
C GLN A 372 -18.53 17.95 -2.90
N PHE A 373 -18.80 18.90 -1.99
CA PHE A 373 -17.98 19.28 -0.85
C PHE A 373 -16.68 19.96 -1.27
N ASP A 374 -15.52 19.38 -0.99
CA ASP A 374 -14.23 20.06 -1.16
C ASP A 374 -13.70 19.90 -2.59
N GLY A 375 -14.15 18.89 -3.34
CA GLY A 375 -13.75 18.65 -4.72
C GLY A 375 -14.59 19.43 -5.74
N VAL A 376 -14.00 20.44 -6.38
CA VAL A 376 -14.64 21.26 -7.41
C VAL A 376 -14.23 20.78 -8.80
N TYR A 377 -15.20 20.42 -9.65
CA TYR A 377 -14.92 19.94 -11.00
C TYR A 377 -14.28 21.02 -11.90
N ASN A 378 -13.12 20.72 -12.47
CA ASN A 378 -12.42 21.59 -13.41
C ASN A 378 -12.77 21.23 -14.86
N GLU A 379 -13.72 21.95 -15.45
CA GLU A 379 -14.17 21.72 -16.84
C GLU A 379 -13.05 21.88 -17.89
N THR A 380 -12.03 22.70 -17.61
CA THR A 380 -10.99 23.04 -18.60
C THR A 380 -9.93 21.94 -18.72
N LEU A 381 -9.61 21.27 -17.61
CA LEU A 381 -8.58 20.22 -17.56
C LEU A 381 -9.16 18.81 -17.64
N SER A 382 -10.49 18.68 -17.56
CA SER A 382 -11.20 17.41 -17.62
C SER A 382 -11.55 16.99 -19.04
N GLN A 383 -11.56 15.69 -19.26
CA GLN A 383 -11.99 15.04 -20.50
C GLN A 383 -12.67 13.70 -20.18
N PRO A 384 -13.44 13.10 -21.11
CA PRO A 384 -14.05 11.79 -20.86
C PRO A 384 -13.02 10.76 -20.38
N GLY A 385 -13.34 10.05 -19.29
CA GLY A 385 -12.47 9.06 -18.64
C GLY A 385 -11.38 9.65 -17.74
N ARG A 386 -11.21 10.98 -17.70
CA ARG A 386 -10.24 11.68 -16.83
C ARG A 386 -10.77 13.04 -16.39
N HIS A 387 -11.26 13.12 -15.16
CA HIS A 387 -11.69 14.38 -14.55
C HIS A 387 -10.59 14.94 -13.63
N ILE A 388 -10.51 16.27 -13.53
CA ILE A 388 -9.68 16.99 -12.56
C ILE A 388 -10.59 17.68 -11.55
N LEU A 389 -10.29 17.51 -10.26
CA LEU A 389 -10.94 18.22 -9.17
C LEU A 389 -9.95 19.18 -8.50
N ASP A 390 -10.32 20.44 -8.39
CA ASP A 390 -9.58 21.43 -7.61
C ASP A 390 -10.09 21.39 -6.16
N VAL A 391 -9.17 21.18 -5.21
CA VAL A 391 -9.41 21.25 -3.76
C VAL A 391 -8.56 22.39 -3.19
N ASP A 392 -9.16 23.57 -3.01
CA ASP A 392 -8.46 24.76 -2.53
C ASP A 392 -8.35 24.79 -0.99
N GLU A 393 -9.45 24.48 -0.31
CA GLU A 393 -9.55 24.50 1.16
C GLU A 393 -10.10 23.15 1.66
N PRO A 394 -9.21 22.17 1.94
CA PRO A 394 -9.58 20.92 2.59
C PRO A 394 -10.40 21.16 3.87
N SER A 395 -11.51 20.46 4.03
CA SER A 395 -12.40 20.58 5.18
C SER A 395 -12.79 19.22 5.75
N ASP A 396 -13.56 19.23 6.84
CA ASP A 396 -14.08 18.00 7.44
C ASP A 396 -15.17 17.32 6.58
N ARG A 397 -15.64 17.98 5.51
CA ARG A 397 -16.67 17.43 4.61
C ARG A 397 -16.11 16.44 3.59
N GLY A 398 -14.81 16.51 3.30
CA GLY A 398 -14.13 15.62 2.36
C GLY A 398 -14.60 15.81 0.92
N ILE A 399 -14.56 14.74 0.13
CA ILE A 399 -14.96 14.71 -1.27
C ILE A 399 -16.07 13.68 -1.46
N LEU A 400 -17.20 14.12 -2.01
CA LEU A 400 -18.27 13.23 -2.44
C LEU A 400 -18.22 13.05 -3.95
N LEU A 401 -18.14 11.80 -4.41
CA LEU A 401 -18.30 11.42 -5.81
C LEU A 401 -19.67 10.78 -5.99
N ARG A 402 -20.48 11.28 -6.93
CA ARG A 402 -21.85 10.82 -7.17
C ARG A 402 -22.06 10.42 -8.63
N ILE A 403 -22.38 9.15 -8.87
CA ILE A 403 -22.80 8.66 -10.18
C ILE A 403 -24.25 9.08 -10.40
N THR A 404 -24.46 9.92 -11.42
CA THR A 404 -25.78 10.46 -11.78
C THR A 404 -26.39 9.83 -13.03
N ALA A 405 -25.56 9.21 -13.87
CA ALA A 405 -25.98 8.35 -14.97
C ALA A 405 -24.89 7.30 -15.26
N THR A 406 -25.29 6.12 -15.73
CA THR A 406 -24.38 5.04 -16.16
C THR A 406 -25.07 4.21 -17.25
N ASP A 407 -24.38 3.84 -18.34
CA ASP A 407 -24.93 2.96 -19.37
C ASP A 407 -24.78 1.49 -18.95
N PRO A 408 -25.86 0.71 -18.75
CA PRO A 408 -25.75 -0.69 -18.34
C PRO A 408 -24.95 -1.60 -19.29
N LYS A 409 -24.74 -1.19 -20.55
CA LYS A 409 -23.91 -1.92 -21.52
C LYS A 409 -22.43 -1.56 -21.44
N ASN A 410 -22.10 -0.39 -20.91
CA ASN A 410 -20.74 0.11 -20.72
C ASN A 410 -20.70 1.01 -19.47
N TYR A 411 -20.97 0.42 -18.30
CA TYR A 411 -21.22 1.19 -17.09
C TYR A 411 -19.93 1.78 -16.53
N ILE A 412 -20.09 2.89 -15.79
CA ILE A 412 -19.00 3.53 -15.05
C ILE A 412 -18.40 2.54 -14.07
N ARG A 413 -17.10 2.30 -14.21
CA ARG A 413 -16.33 1.34 -13.41
C ARG A 413 -14.86 1.74 -13.36
N ASN A 414 -14.08 0.97 -12.59
CA ASN A 414 -12.66 1.23 -12.39
C ASN A 414 -12.42 2.69 -12.02
N ILE A 415 -13.18 3.24 -11.07
CA ILE A 415 -12.95 4.61 -10.60
C ILE A 415 -11.69 4.62 -9.74
N ARG A 416 -10.78 5.55 -10.02
CA ARG A 416 -9.57 5.85 -9.24
C ARG A 416 -9.58 7.34 -8.94
N VAL A 417 -9.36 7.72 -7.70
CA VAL A 417 -9.27 9.13 -7.28
C VAL A 417 -7.88 9.34 -6.72
N ILE A 418 -6.99 9.91 -7.53
CA ILE A 418 -5.57 10.04 -7.23
C ILE A 418 -5.30 11.37 -6.54
N MET A 419 -4.65 11.32 -5.37
CA MET A 419 -4.21 12.50 -4.62
C MET A 419 -3.27 13.41 -5.45
N PRO A 420 -3.20 14.72 -5.13
CA PRO A 420 -2.21 15.62 -5.69
C PRO A 420 -0.80 15.26 -5.23
N GLY A 421 0.19 15.54 -6.08
CA GLY A 421 1.61 15.37 -5.76
C GLY A 421 2.34 14.41 -6.71
N ALA A 422 3.61 14.18 -6.40
CA ALA A 422 4.52 13.38 -7.20
C ALA A 422 5.56 12.66 -6.31
N VAL A 423 6.19 11.62 -6.87
CA VAL A 423 7.30 10.89 -6.25
C VAL A 423 8.64 11.35 -6.83
N CYS A 424 9.65 11.54 -5.99
CA CYS A 424 10.99 11.95 -6.43
C CYS A 424 11.80 10.76 -6.93
N ASP A 425 12.29 10.79 -8.18
CA ASP A 425 13.34 9.88 -8.71
C ASP A 425 13.20 8.39 -8.35
N ARG A 426 11.96 7.88 -8.30
CA ARG A 426 11.63 6.50 -7.88
C ARG A 426 12.00 6.17 -6.42
N ASP A 427 12.32 7.16 -5.60
CA ASP A 427 12.37 7.03 -4.14
C ASP A 427 10.94 6.98 -3.59
N PRO A 428 10.45 5.81 -3.13
CA PRO A 428 9.07 5.68 -2.68
C PRO A 428 8.80 6.42 -1.36
N TYR A 429 9.81 6.96 -0.68
CA TYR A 429 9.67 7.69 0.58
C TYR A 429 9.66 9.21 0.37
N GLN A 430 10.11 9.69 -0.78
CA GLN A 430 10.26 11.12 -1.02
C GLN A 430 9.13 11.67 -1.88
N TRP A 431 8.32 12.51 -1.24
CA TRP A 431 7.25 13.27 -1.86
C TRP A 431 7.79 14.57 -2.46
N CYS A 432 7.30 14.98 -3.62
CA CYS A 432 7.40 16.37 -4.08
C CYS A 432 6.02 16.98 -4.33
N ASN A 433 5.86 18.20 -3.82
CA ASN A 433 4.73 19.05 -4.14
C ASN A 433 4.92 19.68 -5.53
N ASN A 434 3.84 20.25 -6.08
CA ASN A 434 3.82 20.93 -7.38
C ASN A 434 4.81 22.13 -7.49
N ASP A 435 5.57 22.45 -6.44
CA ASP A 435 6.65 23.46 -6.41
C ASP A 435 8.04 22.90 -6.80
N GLY A 436 8.17 21.58 -6.98
CA GLY A 436 9.22 20.98 -7.80
C GLY A 436 10.63 20.95 -7.20
N THR A 437 10.80 20.56 -5.94
CA THR A 437 12.14 20.36 -5.36
C THR A 437 12.39 18.92 -4.92
N CYS A 438 12.66 18.05 -5.89
CA CYS A 438 13.58 16.93 -5.67
C CYS A 438 15.02 17.46 -5.87
N SER A 439 16.01 16.92 -5.15
CA SER A 439 17.41 17.40 -5.18
C SER A 439 18.11 17.14 -6.53
N GLY A 440 17.67 17.83 -7.60
CA GLY A 440 18.22 17.71 -8.96
C GLY A 440 17.63 16.60 -9.82
N THR A 441 16.47 16.03 -9.45
CA THR A 441 15.85 14.88 -10.13
C THR A 441 14.40 15.14 -10.57
N THR A 442 13.81 14.23 -11.36
CA THR A 442 12.45 14.35 -11.91
C THR A 442 11.38 13.98 -10.89
N CYS A 443 10.35 14.81 -10.75
CA CYS A 443 9.10 14.48 -10.09
C CYS A 443 8.19 13.70 -11.04
N LEU A 444 7.78 12.49 -10.67
CA LEU A 444 6.77 11.72 -11.41
C LEU A 444 5.40 11.91 -10.76
N PRO A 445 4.42 12.53 -11.44
CA PRO A 445 3.07 12.74 -10.90
C PRO A 445 2.43 11.45 -10.41
N PHE A 446 1.71 11.50 -9.29
CA PHE A 446 0.96 10.35 -8.78
C PHE A 446 -0.01 9.77 -9.82
N SER A 447 -0.58 10.60 -10.70
CA SER A 447 -1.44 10.14 -11.79
C SER A 447 -0.75 9.24 -12.81
N GLU A 448 0.59 9.25 -12.87
CA GLU A 448 1.39 8.40 -13.77
C GLU A 448 1.94 7.16 -13.07
N VAL A 449 2.04 7.17 -11.72
CA VAL A 449 2.70 6.10 -10.95
C VAL A 449 1.78 5.29 -10.02
N TYR A 450 0.53 5.70 -9.81
CA TYR A 450 -0.37 5.10 -8.80
C TYR A 450 -0.59 3.58 -8.90
N THR A 451 -0.39 2.99 -10.08
CA THR A 451 -0.57 1.54 -10.29
C THR A 451 0.55 0.70 -9.69
N HIS A 452 1.76 1.26 -9.53
CA HIS A 452 2.94 0.57 -8.99
C HIS A 452 3.54 1.25 -7.75
N GLN A 453 3.16 2.50 -7.50
CA GLN A 453 3.33 3.19 -6.22
C GLN A 453 1.95 3.35 -5.58
N ARG A 454 1.44 2.30 -4.92
CA ARG A 454 0.10 2.36 -4.31
C ARG A 454 0.07 3.24 -3.06
N PHE A 455 1.16 3.25 -2.30
CA PHE A 455 1.23 3.93 -1.00
C PHE A 455 1.75 5.36 -1.13
N HIS A 456 1.28 6.27 -0.28
CA HIS A 456 1.77 7.64 -0.28
C HIS A 456 3.23 7.72 0.24
N PRO A 457 4.13 8.51 -0.37
CA PRO A 457 5.51 8.57 0.07
C PRO A 457 5.70 9.05 1.51
N GLN A 458 4.93 10.05 1.95
CA GLN A 458 4.97 10.51 3.35
C GLN A 458 4.59 9.41 4.36
N TYR A 459 3.59 8.58 4.03
CA TYR A 459 3.19 7.44 4.84
C TYR A 459 4.32 6.42 4.95
N LEU A 460 4.92 6.05 3.82
CA LEU A 460 6.07 5.15 3.80
C LEU A 460 7.27 5.73 4.57
N ASN A 461 7.53 7.04 4.46
CA ASN A 461 8.64 7.69 5.14
C ASN A 461 8.48 7.70 6.67
N ASP A 462 7.26 7.90 7.17
CA ASP A 462 6.98 7.80 8.60
C ASP A 462 7.17 6.36 9.10
N LEU A 463 6.90 5.36 8.24
CA LEU A 463 6.99 3.95 8.61
C LEU A 463 8.37 3.31 8.44
N ARG A 464 9.24 3.84 7.57
CA ARG A 464 10.49 3.16 7.14
C ARG A 464 11.48 2.82 8.25
N ARG A 465 11.36 3.43 9.43
CA ARG A 465 12.24 3.20 10.60
C ARG A 465 11.71 2.13 11.56
N TYR A 466 10.46 1.71 11.43
CA TYR A 466 9.91 0.63 12.25
C TYR A 466 10.38 -0.73 11.73
N ARG A 467 10.78 -1.60 12.65
CA ARG A 467 11.15 -2.99 12.36
C ARG A 467 9.92 -3.79 11.94
N VAL A 468 8.82 -3.62 12.66
CA VAL A 468 7.60 -4.41 12.52
C VAL A 468 6.42 -3.50 12.18
N ILE A 469 5.61 -3.96 11.22
CA ILE A 469 4.29 -3.38 10.96
C ILE A 469 3.23 -4.39 11.39
N ARG A 470 2.42 -4.02 12.37
CA ARG A 470 1.32 -4.86 12.87
C ARG A 470 0.00 -4.44 12.23
N PHE A 471 -0.76 -5.43 11.77
CA PHE A 471 -1.91 -5.22 10.89
C PHE A 471 -3.28 -5.37 11.58
N LEU A 472 -3.36 -5.07 12.88
CA LEU A 472 -4.59 -5.26 13.66
C LEU A 472 -5.81 -4.56 13.04
N ASP A 473 -5.76 -3.22 12.96
CA ASP A 473 -6.86 -2.43 12.40
C ASP A 473 -6.91 -2.55 10.89
N PHE A 474 -5.75 -2.62 10.23
CA PHE A 474 -5.64 -2.82 8.79
C PHE A 474 -6.44 -4.04 8.28
N PHE A 475 -6.42 -5.16 9.00
CA PHE A 475 -7.23 -6.36 8.72
C PHE A 475 -8.52 -6.46 9.54
N ARG A 476 -8.86 -5.39 10.28
CA ARG A 476 -10.07 -5.27 11.11
C ARG A 476 -10.29 -6.44 12.06
N THR A 477 -9.23 -7.04 12.61
CA THR A 477 -9.30 -8.30 13.38
C THR A 477 -10.39 -8.30 14.46
N ASN A 478 -10.60 -7.17 15.15
CA ASN A 478 -11.58 -7.05 16.23
C ASN A 478 -13.05 -7.11 15.77
N LEU A 479 -13.33 -6.92 14.48
CA LEU A 479 -14.66 -7.00 13.85
C LEU A 479 -14.75 -8.08 12.77
N ASN A 480 -13.65 -8.78 12.51
CA ASN A 480 -13.54 -9.68 11.37
C ASN A 480 -14.16 -11.04 11.66
N GLU A 481 -15.38 -11.23 11.15
CA GLU A 481 -16.13 -12.48 11.23
C GLU A 481 -15.77 -13.49 10.11
N THR A 482 -14.81 -13.17 9.24
CA THR A 482 -14.41 -14.04 8.14
C THR A 482 -13.86 -15.37 8.67
N SER A 483 -14.48 -16.46 8.21
CA SER A 483 -14.08 -17.83 8.55
C SER A 483 -13.40 -18.53 7.38
N ALA A 484 -14.02 -18.50 6.19
CA ALA A 484 -13.50 -19.12 4.97
C ALA A 484 -12.63 -18.15 4.16
N TRP A 485 -11.66 -18.67 3.42
CA TRP A 485 -10.68 -17.86 2.67
C TRP A 485 -11.32 -17.02 1.56
N GLU A 486 -12.34 -17.57 0.90
CA GLU A 486 -13.04 -16.93 -0.22
C GLU A 486 -13.83 -15.67 0.17
N ASP A 487 -14.17 -15.51 1.45
CA ASP A 487 -14.98 -14.40 1.97
C ASP A 487 -14.14 -13.15 2.30
N ARG A 488 -12.82 -13.21 2.11
CA ARG A 488 -11.92 -12.09 2.39
C ARG A 488 -12.01 -11.00 1.30
N PRO A 489 -11.58 -9.76 1.63
CA PRO A 489 -11.38 -8.70 0.63
C PRO A 489 -10.34 -9.10 -0.43
N GLN A 490 -10.61 -8.78 -1.70
CA GLN A 490 -9.73 -9.08 -2.84
C GLN A 490 -9.20 -7.79 -3.49
N MET A 491 -7.99 -7.84 -4.04
CA MET A 491 -7.34 -6.68 -4.69
C MET A 491 -8.18 -6.08 -5.84
N ARG A 492 -8.93 -6.92 -6.56
CA ARG A 492 -9.80 -6.52 -7.70
C ARG A 492 -11.05 -5.73 -7.33
N GLU A 493 -11.42 -5.70 -6.05
CA GLU A 493 -12.64 -5.02 -5.62
C GLU A 493 -12.55 -3.51 -5.85
N ALA A 494 -13.70 -2.88 -6.11
CA ALA A 494 -13.82 -1.45 -6.35
C ALA A 494 -13.21 -0.62 -5.22
N ARG A 495 -13.29 -1.14 -3.99
CA ARG A 495 -12.81 -0.51 -2.75
C ARG A 495 -12.47 -1.57 -1.72
N TRP A 496 -11.58 -1.19 -0.81
CA TRP A 496 -11.00 -2.07 0.21
C TRP A 496 -11.45 -1.74 1.62
N ASN A 497 -12.22 -0.66 1.81
CA ASN A 497 -12.95 -0.42 3.05
C ASN A 497 -14.17 -1.38 3.14
N ARG A 498 -13.89 -2.66 3.42
CA ARG A 498 -14.87 -3.67 3.80
C ARG A 498 -15.01 -3.61 5.31
N TRP A 499 -15.87 -2.71 5.78
CA TRP A 499 -16.07 -2.33 7.19
C TRP A 499 -15.67 -3.39 8.24
N GLU A 500 -16.16 -4.62 8.10
CA GLU A 500 -15.92 -5.73 9.03
C GLU A 500 -14.69 -6.57 8.68
N GLN A 501 -14.31 -6.68 7.40
CA GLN A 501 -13.29 -7.60 6.91
C GLN A 501 -11.89 -6.98 6.69
N GLY A 502 -11.79 -5.64 6.67
CA GLY A 502 -10.53 -4.91 6.51
C GLY A 502 -9.97 -4.89 5.09
N ALA A 503 -8.66 -4.72 4.96
CA ALA A 503 -7.96 -4.64 3.68
C ALA A 503 -7.56 -6.04 3.13
N PRO A 504 -7.31 -6.18 1.82
CA PRO A 504 -6.71 -7.39 1.26
C PRO A 504 -5.36 -7.71 1.88
N TYR A 505 -5.11 -8.99 2.18
CA TYR A 505 -3.86 -9.44 2.81
C TYR A 505 -2.63 -9.21 1.94
N GLU A 506 -2.78 -9.32 0.62
CA GLU A 506 -1.74 -9.06 -0.37
C GLU A 506 -1.24 -7.61 -0.30
N LEU A 507 -2.12 -6.66 0.02
CA LEU A 507 -1.75 -5.25 0.20
C LEU A 507 -0.84 -5.05 1.42
N GLY A 508 -1.10 -5.78 2.51
CA GLY A 508 -0.23 -5.76 3.68
C GLY A 508 1.17 -6.31 3.36
N MET A 509 1.25 -7.39 2.60
CA MET A 509 2.53 -7.96 2.15
C MET A 509 3.29 -6.99 1.23
N GLU A 510 2.58 -6.32 0.32
CA GLU A 510 3.15 -5.26 -0.50
C GLU A 510 3.78 -4.14 0.35
N LEU A 511 3.08 -3.67 1.39
CA LEU A 511 3.58 -2.63 2.29
C LEU A 511 4.87 -3.03 3.00
N VAL A 512 4.92 -4.21 3.63
CA VAL A 512 6.11 -4.62 4.39
C VAL A 512 7.30 -4.92 3.50
N ASN A 513 7.08 -5.42 2.27
CA ASN A 513 8.14 -5.57 1.29
C ASN A 513 8.73 -4.22 0.89
N LEU A 514 7.88 -3.21 0.68
CA LEU A 514 8.31 -1.84 0.39
C LEU A 514 9.11 -1.25 1.54
N LEU A 515 8.74 -1.55 2.79
CA LEU A 515 9.44 -1.07 3.98
C LEU A 515 10.62 -1.95 4.39
N ASN A 516 10.81 -3.11 3.77
CA ASN A 516 11.68 -4.17 4.29
C ASN A 516 11.45 -4.45 5.80
N ALA A 517 10.19 -4.39 6.21
CA ALA A 517 9.74 -4.54 7.59
C ALA A 517 9.18 -5.96 7.83
N GLU A 518 9.20 -6.42 9.06
CA GLU A 518 8.66 -7.72 9.47
C GLU A 518 7.14 -7.57 9.68
N PRO A 519 6.28 -8.34 8.98
CA PRO A 519 4.85 -8.30 9.24
C PRO A 519 4.49 -8.95 10.59
N TRP A 520 3.59 -8.32 11.34
CA TRP A 520 2.85 -8.96 12.42
C TRP A 520 1.39 -9.08 12.02
N VAL A 521 0.93 -10.31 11.83
CA VAL A 521 -0.42 -10.62 11.36
C VAL A 521 -1.27 -11.19 12.48
N ASN A 522 -2.48 -10.65 12.59
CA ASN A 522 -3.50 -11.07 13.53
C ASN A 522 -4.54 -11.93 12.79
N MET A 523 -4.52 -13.23 13.03
CA MET A 523 -5.46 -14.16 12.41
C MET A 523 -6.89 -13.88 12.89
N PRO A 524 -7.90 -13.80 12.00
CA PRO A 524 -9.30 -13.69 12.43
C PRO A 524 -9.67 -14.82 13.39
N ALA A 525 -10.41 -14.50 14.45
CA ALA A 525 -10.69 -15.46 15.51
C ALA A 525 -11.56 -16.64 15.04
N LEU A 526 -12.36 -16.44 14.00
CA LEU A 526 -13.22 -17.44 13.38
C LEU A 526 -12.58 -18.14 12.17
N ALA A 527 -11.33 -17.82 11.82
CA ALA A 527 -10.63 -18.42 10.68
C ALA A 527 -10.56 -19.95 10.80
N ASP A 528 -11.02 -20.64 9.75
CA ASP A 528 -10.88 -22.08 9.64
C ASP A 528 -9.46 -22.50 9.21
N ASP A 529 -9.17 -23.80 9.23
CA ASP A 529 -7.85 -24.30 8.86
C ASP A 529 -7.55 -24.15 7.34
N GLY A 530 -8.57 -23.90 6.51
CA GLY A 530 -8.41 -23.57 5.10
C GLY A 530 -7.92 -22.14 4.91
N PHE A 531 -8.53 -21.19 5.63
CA PHE A 531 -8.09 -19.80 5.72
C PHE A 531 -6.63 -19.72 6.18
N VAL A 532 -6.30 -20.41 7.29
CA VAL A 532 -4.94 -20.41 7.85
C VAL A 532 -3.90 -20.86 6.82
N ARG A 533 -4.17 -21.92 6.06
CA ARG A 533 -3.24 -22.43 5.04
C ARG A 533 -3.16 -21.53 3.81
N ASN A 534 -4.29 -21.04 3.31
CA ASN A 534 -4.28 -20.17 2.14
C ASN A 534 -3.60 -18.82 2.45
N PHE A 535 -3.72 -18.31 3.68
CA PHE A 535 -2.96 -17.13 4.07
C PHE A 535 -1.46 -17.41 4.16
N ALA A 536 -1.05 -18.56 4.69
CA ALA A 536 0.36 -18.96 4.61
C ALA A 536 0.87 -19.06 3.17
N GLU A 537 0.07 -19.53 2.21
CA GLU A 537 0.46 -19.53 0.79
C GLU A 537 0.65 -18.11 0.23
N VAL A 538 -0.21 -17.15 0.58
CA VAL A 538 0.00 -15.74 0.22
C VAL A 538 1.30 -15.20 0.82
N VAL A 539 1.58 -15.48 2.10
CA VAL A 539 2.85 -15.08 2.72
C VAL A 539 4.03 -15.73 1.99
N LYS A 540 3.91 -17.00 1.62
CA LYS A 540 4.96 -17.72 0.91
C LYS A 540 5.25 -17.13 -0.47
N SER A 541 4.21 -16.73 -1.20
CA SER A 541 4.34 -16.18 -2.55
C SER A 541 4.76 -14.71 -2.54
N ASP A 542 4.21 -13.92 -1.63
CA ASP A 542 4.25 -12.47 -1.73
C ASP A 542 5.26 -11.84 -0.78
N LEU A 543 5.52 -12.41 0.41
CA LEU A 543 6.48 -11.85 1.36
C LEU A 543 7.91 -12.21 0.96
N ASN A 544 8.80 -11.21 0.96
CA ASN A 544 10.24 -11.41 0.70
C ASN A 544 10.81 -12.54 1.58
N GLU A 545 11.55 -13.47 0.98
CA GLU A 545 12.02 -14.71 1.64
C GLU A 545 12.88 -14.47 2.89
N GLY A 546 13.59 -13.35 2.96
CA GLY A 546 14.44 -12.98 4.09
C GLY A 546 13.71 -12.34 5.28
N LEU A 547 12.39 -12.13 5.21
CA LEU A 547 11.62 -11.50 6.28
C LEU A 547 10.93 -12.56 7.16
N PRO A 548 11.17 -12.54 8.50
CA PRO A 548 10.36 -13.30 9.44
C PRO A 548 8.97 -12.68 9.59
N ILE A 549 8.02 -13.48 10.10
CA ILE A 549 6.63 -13.08 10.32
C ILE A 549 6.19 -13.40 11.75
N TYR A 550 5.56 -12.42 12.41
CA TYR A 550 4.92 -12.61 13.71
C TYR A 550 3.47 -13.02 13.50
N LEU A 551 3.07 -14.12 14.13
CA LEU A 551 1.76 -14.71 13.95
C LEU A 551 1.02 -14.75 15.29
N GLU A 552 -0.07 -14.00 15.37
CA GLU A 552 -0.94 -13.92 16.54
C GLU A 552 -2.34 -14.42 16.21
N TYR A 553 -2.96 -15.16 17.13
CA TYR A 553 -4.36 -15.59 16.99
C TYR A 553 -5.30 -14.57 17.65
N GLY A 554 -6.14 -13.92 16.84
CA GLY A 554 -7.05 -12.88 17.28
C GLY A 554 -6.34 -11.64 17.81
N ASN A 555 -7.01 -10.95 18.74
CA ASN A 555 -6.46 -9.83 19.49
C ASN A 555 -7.07 -9.86 20.90
N GLU A 556 -6.23 -9.78 21.92
CA GLU A 556 -6.64 -9.71 23.32
C GLU A 556 -7.79 -10.66 23.73
N ILE A 557 -7.72 -11.93 23.29
CA ILE A 557 -8.74 -12.96 23.57
C ILE A 557 -9.03 -13.14 25.07
N TRP A 558 -8.12 -12.63 25.92
CA TRP A 558 -8.27 -12.58 27.36
C TRP A 558 -9.40 -11.69 27.87
N ASN A 559 -9.93 -10.73 27.11
CA ASN A 559 -11.10 -9.93 27.51
C ASN A 559 -12.32 -10.14 26.60
N THR A 560 -13.45 -9.53 26.95
CA THR A 560 -14.67 -9.46 26.12
C THR A 560 -15.02 -8.03 25.73
N ALA A 561 -14.06 -7.09 25.84
CA ALA A 561 -14.25 -5.74 25.30
C ALA A 561 -14.29 -5.78 23.76
N PHE A 562 -13.62 -6.77 23.17
CA PHE A 562 -13.67 -7.08 21.74
C PHE A 562 -14.49 -8.36 21.47
N LEU A 563 -15.17 -8.38 20.32
CA LEU A 563 -16.04 -9.49 19.89
C LEU A 563 -15.31 -10.85 19.82
N PRO A 564 -14.05 -10.96 19.34
CA PRO A 564 -13.29 -12.20 19.37
C PRO A 564 -13.28 -12.92 20.71
N GLY A 565 -13.24 -12.19 21.82
CA GLY A 565 -13.29 -12.77 23.15
C GLY A 565 -14.58 -13.53 23.45
N PHE A 566 -15.72 -13.06 22.95
CA PHE A 566 -17.00 -13.76 23.07
C PHE A 566 -17.05 -14.97 22.15
N TRP A 567 -16.66 -14.81 20.88
CA TRP A 567 -16.68 -15.89 19.90
C TRP A 567 -15.81 -17.07 20.33
N VAL A 568 -14.61 -16.80 20.82
CA VAL A 568 -13.69 -17.84 21.29
C VAL A 568 -14.20 -18.51 22.56
N GLU A 569 -14.91 -17.79 23.45
CA GLU A 569 -15.56 -18.41 24.61
C GLU A 569 -16.61 -19.43 24.18
N ASP A 570 -17.47 -19.08 23.22
CA ASP A 570 -18.51 -19.97 22.70
C ASP A 570 -17.89 -21.23 22.07
N LEU A 571 -16.84 -21.06 21.26
CA LEU A 571 -16.09 -22.17 20.68
C LEU A 571 -15.45 -23.06 21.76
N ALA A 572 -14.90 -22.45 22.82
CA ALA A 572 -14.27 -23.17 23.91
C ALA A 572 -15.26 -23.95 24.78
N VAL A 573 -16.42 -23.36 25.09
CA VAL A 573 -17.50 -24.02 25.82
C VAL A 573 -18.06 -25.19 25.02
N ALA A 574 -18.24 -25.01 23.71
CA ALA A 574 -18.70 -26.06 22.81
C ALA A 574 -17.67 -27.21 22.68
N ARG A 575 -16.37 -26.91 22.70
CA ARG A 575 -15.29 -27.91 22.64
C ARG A 575 -15.22 -28.75 23.92
N TRP A 576 -15.35 -28.12 25.09
CA TRP A 576 -15.24 -28.78 26.40
C TRP A 576 -16.55 -28.75 27.19
N PRO A 577 -17.64 -29.37 26.69
CA PRO A 577 -18.95 -29.30 27.34
C PRO A 577 -18.99 -30.08 28.66
N ASN A 578 -18.10 -31.07 28.82
CA ASN A 578 -18.04 -31.95 30.00
C ASN A 578 -16.97 -31.54 31.03
N SER A 579 -16.26 -30.44 30.80
CA SER A 579 -15.28 -29.91 31.76
C SER A 579 -15.96 -28.97 32.75
N ASP A 580 -15.61 -29.12 34.04
CA ASP A 580 -16.09 -28.25 35.13
C ASP A 580 -15.39 -26.88 35.17
N ALA A 581 -14.46 -26.60 34.24
CA ALA A 581 -13.80 -25.31 34.16
C ALA A 581 -14.79 -24.19 33.77
N GLU A 582 -14.61 -23.02 34.37
CA GLU A 582 -15.40 -21.83 34.05
C GLU A 582 -15.19 -21.39 32.58
N PRO A 583 -16.18 -20.74 31.93
CA PRO A 583 -16.09 -20.30 30.54
C PRO A 583 -14.81 -19.53 30.21
N PHE A 584 -14.42 -18.57 31.06
CA PHE A 584 -13.17 -17.82 30.91
C PHE A 584 -11.93 -18.73 30.85
N THR A 585 -11.87 -19.75 31.71
CA THR A 585 -10.73 -20.69 31.74
C THR A 585 -10.72 -21.53 30.46
N LYS A 586 -11.90 -21.99 30.00
CA LYS A 586 -12.03 -22.70 28.72
C LYS A 586 -11.54 -21.81 27.58
N ARG A 587 -11.95 -20.54 27.54
CA ARG A 587 -11.49 -19.57 26.54
C ARG A 587 -9.96 -19.45 26.50
N MET A 588 -9.30 -19.31 27.64
CA MET A 588 -7.83 -19.21 27.69
C MET A 588 -7.15 -20.48 27.18
N ASN A 589 -7.72 -21.65 27.48
CA ASN A 589 -7.22 -22.92 26.94
C ASN A 589 -7.41 -23.00 25.41
N TYR A 590 -8.54 -22.52 24.89
CA TYR A 590 -8.79 -22.48 23.45
C TYR A 590 -7.87 -21.51 22.73
N HIS A 591 -7.63 -20.33 23.32
CA HIS A 591 -6.68 -19.34 22.84
C HIS A 591 -5.29 -19.96 22.64
N GLY A 592 -4.71 -20.51 23.71
CA GLY A 592 -3.42 -21.21 23.64
C GLY A 592 -3.40 -22.35 22.61
N MET A 593 -4.46 -23.16 22.57
CA MET A 593 -4.61 -24.26 21.62
C MET A 593 -4.57 -23.77 20.16
N ARG A 594 -5.35 -22.74 19.80
CA ARG A 594 -5.39 -22.26 18.41
C ARG A 594 -4.10 -21.54 18.05
N THR A 595 -3.52 -20.74 18.94
CA THR A 595 -2.20 -20.14 18.70
C THR A 595 -1.15 -21.20 18.38
N THR A 596 -1.08 -22.30 19.15
CA THR A 596 -0.08 -23.36 18.91
C THR A 596 -0.34 -24.13 17.62
N GLN A 597 -1.61 -24.41 17.27
CA GLN A 597 -1.97 -25.12 16.03
C GLN A 597 -1.67 -24.30 14.77
N ILE A 598 -2.03 -23.01 14.78
CA ILE A 598 -1.80 -22.10 13.67
C ILE A 598 -0.28 -21.91 13.47
N THR A 599 0.46 -21.69 14.57
CA THR A 599 1.93 -21.57 14.55
C THR A 599 2.59 -22.82 13.96
N ALA A 600 2.20 -24.03 14.40
CA ALA A 600 2.73 -25.28 13.87
C ALA A 600 2.49 -25.41 12.36
N THR A 601 1.27 -25.08 11.90
CA THR A 601 0.90 -25.15 10.48
C THR A 601 1.76 -24.21 9.65
N TRP A 602 2.00 -22.98 10.11
CA TRP A 602 2.80 -22.01 9.38
C TRP A 602 4.30 -22.37 9.40
N LYS A 603 4.82 -22.86 10.53
CA LYS A 603 6.21 -23.38 10.62
C LYS A 603 6.44 -24.54 9.65
N GLU A 604 5.48 -25.44 9.49
CA GLU A 604 5.54 -26.51 8.48
C GLU A 604 5.59 -25.98 7.04
N MET A 605 4.81 -24.94 6.73
CA MET A 605 4.67 -24.41 5.36
C MET A 605 5.80 -23.45 4.95
N LEU A 606 6.30 -22.66 5.89
CA LEU A 606 7.23 -21.54 5.65
C LEU A 606 8.64 -21.76 6.21
N GLY A 607 8.80 -22.69 7.15
CA GLY A 607 10.04 -22.96 7.87
C GLY A 607 10.02 -22.43 9.31
N GLU A 608 10.62 -23.20 10.22
CA GLU A 608 10.71 -22.91 11.66
C GLU A 608 11.28 -21.52 11.95
N ASP A 609 12.41 -21.17 11.33
CA ASP A 609 13.12 -19.91 11.59
C ASP A 609 12.37 -18.67 11.05
N ARG A 610 11.42 -18.87 10.13
CA ARG A 610 10.70 -17.76 9.49
C ARG A 610 9.47 -17.33 10.29
N VAL A 611 8.88 -18.21 11.10
CA VAL A 611 7.60 -17.96 11.78
C VAL A 611 7.83 -17.78 13.28
N ILE A 612 7.44 -16.62 13.78
CA ILE A 612 7.48 -16.27 15.20
C ILE A 612 6.05 -16.39 15.74
N GLY A 613 5.76 -17.48 16.44
CA GLY A 613 4.47 -17.73 17.08
C GLY A 613 4.29 -16.88 18.34
N VAL A 614 3.27 -16.02 18.34
CA VAL A 614 3.01 -15.05 19.40
C VAL A 614 1.73 -15.38 20.14
N LEU A 615 1.81 -15.53 21.47
CA LEU A 615 0.63 -15.55 22.33
C LEU A 615 0.37 -14.14 22.89
N GLY A 616 -0.77 -13.54 22.52
CA GLY A 616 -1.28 -12.34 23.17
C GLY A 616 -1.76 -12.64 24.60
N GLY A 617 -1.13 -12.03 25.59
CA GLY A 617 -1.40 -12.17 27.02
C GLY A 617 -1.83 -10.85 27.67
N PHE A 618 -2.13 -10.91 28.97
CA PHE A 618 -2.56 -9.74 29.73
C PHE A 618 -1.46 -9.25 30.67
N HIS A 619 -1.21 -7.93 30.67
CA HIS A 619 -0.08 -7.36 31.40
C HIS A 619 -0.29 -7.33 32.93
N THR A 620 -1.51 -7.08 33.41
CA THR A 620 -1.76 -6.83 34.85
C THR A 620 -1.90 -8.12 35.67
N VAL A 621 -2.52 -9.16 35.11
CA VAL A 621 -2.82 -10.40 35.84
C VAL A 621 -2.12 -11.60 35.18
N GLN A 622 -0.93 -11.93 35.70
CA GLN A 622 -0.06 -13.01 35.19
C GLN A 622 -0.79 -14.35 34.97
N ALA A 623 -1.71 -14.71 35.87
CA ALA A 623 -2.45 -15.98 35.82
C ALA A 623 -3.28 -16.15 34.54
N VAL A 624 -3.69 -15.05 33.91
CA VAL A 624 -4.44 -15.06 32.65
C VAL A 624 -3.55 -15.56 31.51
N SER A 625 -2.35 -15.00 31.38
CA SER A 625 -1.35 -15.43 30.40
C SER A 625 -0.88 -16.86 30.66
N GLU A 626 -0.69 -17.24 31.92
CA GLU A 626 -0.31 -18.60 32.32
C GLU A 626 -1.34 -19.65 31.91
N ALA A 627 -2.64 -19.38 32.09
CA ALA A 627 -3.71 -20.29 31.70
C ALA A 627 -3.72 -20.58 30.19
N ALA A 628 -3.40 -19.59 29.36
CA ALA A 628 -3.31 -19.76 27.91
C ALA A 628 -1.99 -20.41 27.47
N LEU A 629 -0.86 -20.06 28.08
CA LEU A 629 0.44 -20.68 27.79
C LEU A 629 0.46 -22.17 28.09
N ASP A 630 -0.08 -22.56 29.25
CA ASP A 630 -0.04 -23.95 29.69
C ASP A 630 -1.19 -24.78 29.11
N CYS A 631 -2.34 -24.14 28.85
CA CYS A 631 -3.53 -24.70 28.23
C CYS A 631 -3.91 -26.12 28.70
N PRO A 632 -4.03 -26.37 30.03
CA PRO A 632 -4.14 -27.71 30.61
C PRO A 632 -5.26 -28.60 30.03
N LEU A 633 -6.39 -28.04 29.61
CA LEU A 633 -7.48 -28.79 28.97
C LEU A 633 -7.04 -29.38 27.63
N TYR A 634 -6.37 -28.58 26.80
CA TYR A 634 -5.83 -29.06 25.53
C TYR A 634 -4.58 -29.93 25.74
N ALA A 635 -3.70 -29.57 26.67
CA ALA A 635 -2.54 -30.38 27.01
C ALA A 635 -2.94 -31.79 27.43
N ALA A 636 -4.01 -31.95 28.20
CA ALA A 636 -4.54 -33.27 28.58
C ALA A 636 -5.00 -34.12 27.37
N GLU A 637 -5.52 -33.48 26.32
CA GLU A 637 -5.88 -34.13 25.05
C GLU A 637 -4.64 -34.41 24.17
N ASN A 638 -3.58 -33.64 24.35
CA ASN A 638 -2.38 -33.63 23.51
C ASN A 638 -1.14 -34.18 24.23
N GLY A 639 -1.28 -35.32 24.92
CA GLY A 639 -0.15 -36.05 25.51
C GLY A 639 0.55 -35.35 26.68
N GLY A 640 -0.11 -34.37 27.31
CA GLY A 640 0.42 -33.58 28.42
C GLY A 640 1.36 -32.45 28.00
N VAL A 641 1.46 -32.14 26.71
CA VAL A 641 2.35 -31.09 26.19
C VAL A 641 1.68 -29.71 26.34
N PRO A 642 2.28 -28.77 27.09
CA PRO A 642 1.78 -27.39 27.19
C PRO A 642 1.84 -26.64 25.86
N CYS A 643 0.93 -25.69 25.65
CA CYS A 643 0.83 -24.96 24.38
C CYS A 643 2.07 -24.12 24.05
N TYR A 644 2.72 -23.54 25.07
CA TYR A 644 3.88 -22.66 24.90
C TYR A 644 5.09 -23.33 24.24
N GLN A 645 5.19 -24.67 24.25
CA GLN A 645 6.37 -25.36 23.70
C GLN A 645 6.57 -25.18 22.20
N ASN A 646 5.54 -24.73 21.47
CA ASN A 646 5.61 -24.44 20.04
C ASN A 646 5.61 -22.93 19.73
N LEU A 647 5.66 -22.08 20.76
CA LEU A 647 5.58 -20.63 20.64
C LEU A 647 6.95 -20.00 20.88
N ASP A 648 7.13 -18.78 20.38
CA ASP A 648 8.40 -18.07 20.41
C ASP A 648 8.35 -16.83 21.31
N ALA A 649 7.16 -16.24 21.49
CA ALA A 649 6.98 -15.04 22.29
C ALA A 649 5.66 -14.99 23.07
N LEU A 650 5.72 -14.39 24.26
CA LEU A 650 4.59 -13.84 24.98
C LEU A 650 4.51 -12.34 24.67
N ALA A 651 3.38 -11.89 24.16
CA ALA A 651 3.11 -10.48 23.91
C ALA A 651 2.16 -9.89 24.97
N ILE A 652 2.44 -8.70 25.47
CA ILE A 652 1.55 -7.97 26.39
C ILE A 652 1.29 -6.55 25.88
N GLY A 653 0.25 -5.87 26.38
CA GLY A 653 0.04 -4.44 26.19
C GLY A 653 0.44 -3.66 27.45
N PRO A 654 1.69 -3.18 27.62
CA PRO A 654 2.16 -2.65 28.89
C PRO A 654 1.78 -1.17 29.06
N TYR A 655 0.48 -0.89 29.03
CA TYR A 655 -0.06 0.46 29.13
C TYR A 655 0.22 1.11 30.48
N PHE A 656 0.36 2.44 30.49
CA PHE A 656 0.38 3.23 31.71
C PHE A 656 -0.79 4.23 31.77
N GLY A 657 -1.30 4.47 32.97
CA GLY A 657 -2.27 5.53 33.25
C GLY A 657 -3.75 5.15 33.10
N GLY A 658 -4.05 3.87 32.85
CA GLY A 658 -5.43 3.42 32.61
C GLY A 658 -6.42 3.74 33.73
N TYR A 659 -5.98 3.66 35.00
CA TYR A 659 -6.85 3.95 36.15
C TYR A 659 -7.30 5.42 36.24
N LEU A 660 -6.59 6.36 35.58
CA LEU A 660 -6.88 7.80 35.67
C LEU A 660 -8.24 8.16 35.05
N GLY A 661 -8.69 7.39 34.06
CA GLY A 661 -10.02 7.56 33.46
C GLY A 661 -11.11 6.66 34.05
N SER A 662 -10.78 5.85 35.05
CA SER A 662 -11.74 4.91 35.68
C SER A 662 -12.87 5.62 36.44
N ASN A 663 -13.96 4.89 36.67
CA ASN A 663 -15.10 5.38 37.45
C ASN A 663 -14.74 5.90 38.85
N THR A 664 -13.67 5.34 39.44
CA THR A 664 -13.19 5.63 40.79
C THR A 664 -12.40 6.93 40.82
N PHE A 665 -11.52 7.18 39.85
CA PHE A 665 -10.57 8.29 39.89
C PHE A 665 -10.90 9.47 38.97
N ALA A 666 -11.67 9.26 37.89
CA ALA A 666 -12.03 10.31 36.95
C ALA A 666 -12.62 11.58 37.61
N PRO A 667 -13.48 11.53 38.66
CA PRO A 667 -13.94 12.74 39.34
C PRO A 667 -12.81 13.64 39.88
N SER A 668 -11.77 13.03 40.45
CA SER A 668 -10.62 13.74 41.01
C SER A 668 -9.77 14.33 39.89
N VAL A 669 -9.54 13.55 38.81
CA VAL A 669 -8.78 13.98 37.63
C VAL A 669 -9.48 15.14 36.91
N ILE A 670 -10.80 15.09 36.77
CA ILE A 670 -11.61 16.21 36.24
C ILE A 670 -11.43 17.46 37.12
N GLY A 671 -11.34 17.29 38.45
CA GLY A 671 -11.09 18.39 39.38
C GLY A 671 -9.77 19.12 39.12
N TRP A 672 -8.73 18.42 38.68
CA TRP A 672 -7.42 19.01 38.36
C TRP A 672 -7.47 19.97 37.19
N ALA A 673 -8.43 19.82 36.27
CA ALA A 673 -8.60 20.72 35.13
C ALA A 673 -8.85 22.19 35.53
N SER A 674 -9.19 22.44 36.81
CA SER A 674 -9.33 23.79 37.37
C SER A 674 -8.03 24.43 37.86
N GLU A 675 -6.91 23.71 37.83
CA GLU A 675 -5.59 24.21 38.22
C GLU A 675 -5.04 25.19 37.17
N ALA A 676 -4.01 25.97 37.55
CA ALA A 676 -3.54 27.12 36.77
C ALA A 676 -2.99 26.76 35.38
N ASP A 677 -2.45 25.54 35.22
CA ASP A 677 -1.94 25.01 33.95
C ASP A 677 -2.92 24.03 33.28
N GLY A 678 -4.18 24.02 33.72
CA GLY A 678 -5.19 23.07 33.27
C GLY A 678 -5.05 21.67 33.87
N GLY A 679 -4.26 21.48 34.94
CA GLY A 679 -4.14 20.21 35.66
C GLY A 679 -3.02 19.30 35.16
N LEU A 680 -2.21 19.78 34.21
CA LEU A 680 -1.16 18.99 33.59
C LEU A 680 -0.05 18.63 34.58
N GLU A 681 0.40 19.55 35.42
CA GLU A 681 1.44 19.30 36.43
C GLU A 681 1.01 18.19 37.39
N THR A 682 -0.21 18.25 37.91
CA THR A 682 -0.74 17.21 38.81
C THR A 682 -0.89 15.87 38.09
N LEU A 683 -1.35 15.86 36.83
CA LEU A 683 -1.46 14.65 36.02
C LEU A 683 -0.08 14.00 35.76
N PHE A 684 0.91 14.78 35.32
CA PHE A 684 2.26 14.25 35.06
C PHE A 684 2.94 13.78 36.34
N ARG A 685 2.73 14.46 37.48
CA ARG A 685 3.19 14.01 38.79
C ARG A 685 2.55 12.67 39.19
N GLU A 686 1.24 12.52 39.01
CA GLU A 686 0.55 11.24 39.30
C GLU A 686 1.10 10.09 38.44
N ILE A 687 1.45 10.36 37.17
CA ILE A 687 2.03 9.34 36.28
C ILE A 687 3.46 8.95 36.70
N THR A 688 4.29 9.92 37.09
CA THR A 688 5.74 9.73 37.30
C THR A 688 6.13 9.43 38.74
N GLU A 689 5.44 10.03 39.71
CA GLU A 689 5.77 9.96 41.13
C GLU A 689 4.64 9.30 41.95
N GLY A 690 3.40 9.35 41.44
CA GLY A 690 2.20 8.96 42.19
C GLY A 690 1.84 9.94 43.31
N GLY A 691 0.90 9.54 44.15
CA GLY A 691 0.54 10.26 45.37
C GLY A 691 -0.83 10.94 45.37
N PRO A 692 -1.16 11.86 44.45
CA PRO A 692 -2.45 12.56 44.41
C PRO A 692 -3.70 11.68 44.55
N LEU A 693 -3.71 10.47 43.98
CA LEU A 693 -4.85 9.55 44.06
C LEU A 693 -4.64 8.37 45.03
N TYR A 694 -3.44 8.23 45.60
CA TYR A 694 -3.14 7.11 46.49
C TYR A 694 -3.81 7.27 47.86
N ASP A 695 -4.72 6.35 48.18
CA ASP A 695 -5.23 6.17 49.55
C ASP A 695 -4.92 4.74 50.02
N PRO A 696 -4.08 4.55 51.07
CA PRO A 696 -3.79 3.22 51.61
C PRO A 696 -5.03 2.52 52.19
N ASN A 697 -6.13 3.25 52.42
CA ASN A 697 -7.39 2.70 52.92
C ASN A 697 -8.46 2.54 51.82
N GLN A 698 -8.12 2.75 50.54
CA GLN A 698 -9.03 2.50 49.42
C GLN A 698 -9.46 1.02 49.42
N GLU A 699 -10.77 0.80 49.38
CA GLU A 699 -11.38 -0.52 49.25
C GLU A 699 -12.34 -0.55 48.03
N PRO A 700 -12.32 -1.63 47.24
CA PRO A 700 -11.48 -2.80 47.42
C PRO A 700 -10.01 -2.53 47.10
N GLU A 701 -9.08 -3.23 47.77
CA GLU A 701 -7.62 -3.00 47.60
C GLU A 701 -7.14 -3.01 46.13
N TRP A 702 -7.76 -3.83 45.27
CA TRP A 702 -7.40 -3.91 43.86
C TRP A 702 -7.81 -2.67 43.03
N GLU A 703 -8.62 -1.77 43.58
CA GLU A 703 -8.92 -0.45 42.98
C GLU A 703 -7.97 0.65 43.48
N ARG A 704 -7.01 0.36 44.35
CA ARG A 704 -6.08 1.36 44.88
C ARG A 704 -5.19 1.89 43.76
N ALA A 705 -5.06 3.21 43.64
CA ALA A 705 -4.10 3.83 42.74
C ALA A 705 -2.66 3.38 43.11
N PRO A 706 -1.73 3.29 42.14
CA PRO A 706 -0.35 2.91 42.42
C PRO A 706 0.37 3.98 43.26
N GLN A 707 1.04 3.55 44.33
CA GLN A 707 1.71 4.46 45.26
C GLN A 707 2.83 5.27 44.59
N ALA A 708 3.58 4.64 43.68
CA ALA A 708 4.71 5.23 42.97
C ALA A 708 4.33 5.73 41.56
N GLY A 709 3.03 5.81 41.28
CA GLY A 709 2.51 6.32 40.01
C GLY A 709 2.37 5.27 38.91
N ALA A 710 1.72 5.68 37.83
CA ALA A 710 1.35 4.81 36.72
C ALA A 710 2.55 4.19 35.99
N MET A 711 3.67 4.91 35.90
CA MET A 711 4.86 4.42 35.22
C MET A 711 5.51 3.26 35.98
N ASP A 712 5.63 3.37 37.30
CA ASP A 712 6.19 2.31 38.15
C ASP A 712 5.31 1.04 38.11
N GLU A 713 3.98 1.21 38.13
CA GLU A 713 3.03 0.11 37.99
C GLU A 713 3.21 -0.65 36.66
N ALA A 714 3.22 0.07 35.54
CA ALA A 714 3.41 -0.53 34.22
C ALA A 714 4.73 -1.30 34.15
N MET A 715 5.80 -0.71 34.68
CA MET A 715 7.13 -1.31 34.73
C MET A 715 7.23 -2.51 35.69
N GLY A 716 6.48 -2.51 36.79
CA GLY A 716 6.31 -3.67 37.67
C GLY A 716 5.66 -4.83 36.93
N ASN A 717 4.58 -4.55 36.20
CA ASN A 717 3.86 -5.54 35.37
C ASN A 717 4.75 -6.13 34.27
N VAL A 718 5.59 -5.32 33.62
CA VAL A 718 6.59 -5.81 32.65
C VAL A 718 7.55 -6.82 33.30
N THR A 719 8.04 -6.52 34.51
CA THR A 719 8.96 -7.41 35.24
C THR A 719 8.31 -8.76 35.55
N VAL A 720 7.05 -8.75 35.98
CA VAL A 720 6.27 -9.96 36.27
C VAL A 720 6.10 -10.83 35.03
N ASN A 721 5.70 -10.24 33.91
CA ASN A 721 5.52 -10.98 32.65
C ASN A 721 6.85 -11.44 32.04
N LYS A 722 7.94 -10.70 32.24
CA LYS A 722 9.28 -11.13 31.81
C LYS A 722 9.69 -12.42 32.52
N ASN A 723 9.48 -12.49 33.84
CA ASN A 723 9.75 -13.70 34.62
C ASN A 723 8.90 -14.88 34.13
N LEU A 724 7.63 -14.65 33.78
CA LEU A 724 6.75 -15.69 33.21
C LEU A 724 7.27 -16.21 31.86
N ALA A 725 7.69 -15.31 30.98
CA ALA A 725 8.24 -15.65 29.67
C ALA A 725 9.56 -16.44 29.81
N ASP A 726 10.48 -15.99 30.67
CA ASP A 726 11.76 -16.65 30.91
C ASP A 726 11.62 -18.08 31.44
N GLN A 727 10.66 -18.31 32.34
CA GLN A 727 10.36 -19.65 32.86
C GLN A 727 9.94 -20.65 31.77
N ARG A 728 9.44 -20.15 30.63
CA ARG A 728 8.97 -20.93 29.49
C ARG A 728 9.89 -20.83 28.27
N GLY A 729 11.01 -20.13 28.37
CA GLY A 729 11.96 -19.92 27.27
C GLY A 729 11.41 -19.03 26.15
N LEU A 730 10.45 -18.16 26.45
CA LEU A 730 9.82 -17.26 25.49
C LEU A 730 10.43 -15.85 25.55
N ARG A 731 10.39 -15.16 24.42
CA ARG A 731 10.65 -13.72 24.34
C ARG A 731 9.49 -12.95 24.98
N LEU A 732 9.77 -11.84 25.67
CA LEU A 732 8.73 -10.88 26.05
C LEU A 732 8.70 -9.75 25.03
N ILE A 733 7.58 -9.59 24.34
CA ILE A 733 7.35 -8.51 23.36
C ILE A 733 6.09 -7.72 23.73
N ALA A 734 5.88 -6.57 23.09
CA ALA A 734 4.62 -5.82 23.22
C ALA A 734 3.86 -5.77 21.90
N TYR A 735 2.59 -6.19 21.92
CA TYR A 735 1.70 -6.11 20.75
C TYR A 735 1.18 -4.69 20.52
N GLU A 736 1.06 -3.91 21.61
CA GLU A 736 0.73 -2.49 21.66
C GLU A 736 1.42 -1.90 22.89
N ALA A 737 1.71 -0.60 22.87
CA ALA A 737 2.42 0.07 23.95
C ALA A 737 2.13 1.57 23.95
N GLY A 738 2.23 2.17 25.14
CA GLY A 738 2.07 3.60 25.35
C GLY A 738 1.12 3.94 26.49
N GLN A 739 0.59 5.15 26.41
CA GLN A 739 -0.33 5.72 27.40
C GLN A 739 -1.76 5.18 27.21
N HIS A 740 -2.54 5.06 28.30
CA HIS A 740 -3.97 4.71 28.31
C HIS A 740 -4.79 5.78 29.07
N LEU A 741 -4.64 7.04 28.66
CA LEU A 741 -5.36 8.21 29.14
C LEU A 741 -6.64 8.38 28.32
N VAL A 742 -7.66 7.62 28.71
CA VAL A 742 -9.00 7.63 28.09
C VAL A 742 -10.06 7.52 29.18
N GLY A 743 -11.18 8.21 29.04
CA GLY A 743 -12.32 8.04 29.93
C GLY A 743 -12.96 6.66 29.79
N ILE A 744 -13.29 6.01 30.91
CA ILE A 744 -13.87 4.66 30.94
C ILE A 744 -15.33 4.73 31.37
N ASP A 745 -16.17 3.86 30.80
CA ASP A 745 -17.61 3.75 31.06
C ASP A 745 -18.34 5.10 30.95
N ARG A 746 -18.89 5.60 32.07
CA ARG A 746 -19.69 6.84 32.10
C ARG A 746 -18.87 8.10 31.84
N TYR A 747 -17.53 8.01 31.87
CA TYR A 747 -16.63 9.12 31.61
C TYR A 747 -16.07 9.14 30.19
N LEU A 748 -16.45 8.17 29.34
CA LEU A 748 -16.01 8.11 27.94
C LEU A 748 -16.31 9.42 27.19
N ASP A 749 -17.49 9.99 27.40
CA ASP A 749 -17.95 11.23 26.76
C ASP A 749 -17.68 12.50 27.60
N ASP A 750 -16.89 12.42 28.68
CA ASP A 750 -16.60 13.60 29.51
C ASP A 750 -15.60 14.55 28.83
N THR A 751 -16.09 15.72 28.42
CA THR A 751 -15.30 16.68 27.66
C THR A 751 -14.17 17.32 28.46
N THR A 752 -14.30 17.44 29.79
CA THR A 752 -13.26 18.05 30.63
C THR A 752 -12.09 17.08 30.78
N LEU A 753 -12.40 15.82 31.08
CA LEU A 753 -11.41 14.74 31.15
C LEU A 753 -10.69 14.55 29.81
N ASN A 754 -11.44 14.43 28.72
CA ASN A 754 -10.88 14.23 27.38
C ASN A 754 -9.98 15.41 26.98
N ASN A 755 -10.39 16.66 27.23
CA ASN A 755 -9.54 17.82 26.93
C ASN A 755 -8.23 17.83 27.73
N LEU A 756 -8.26 17.43 29.01
CA LEU A 756 -7.04 17.28 29.82
C LEU A 756 -6.11 16.21 29.23
N PHE A 757 -6.64 15.04 28.87
CA PHE A 757 -5.84 13.97 28.25
C PHE A 757 -5.31 14.34 26.86
N PHE A 758 -6.08 15.06 26.04
CA PHE A 758 -5.63 15.58 24.75
C PHE A 758 -4.50 16.60 24.93
N ALA A 759 -4.64 17.51 25.91
CA ALA A 759 -3.61 18.48 26.25
C ALA A 759 -2.33 17.79 26.73
N ALA A 760 -2.44 16.75 27.57
CA ALA A 760 -1.31 15.98 28.04
C ALA A 760 -0.55 15.29 26.90
N ASN A 761 -1.27 14.70 25.93
CA ASN A 761 -0.65 14.05 24.77
C ASN A 761 0.02 15.01 23.78
N ARG A 762 -0.30 16.31 23.84
CA ARG A 762 0.34 17.38 23.04
C ARG A 762 1.47 18.10 23.78
N ASP A 763 1.62 17.88 25.08
CA ASP A 763 2.64 18.52 25.92
C ASP A 763 4.01 17.85 25.76
N ALA A 764 5.09 18.63 25.76
CA ALA A 764 6.46 18.13 25.60
C ALA A 764 6.86 17.12 26.70
N ARG A 765 6.28 17.21 27.91
CA ARG A 765 6.48 16.24 28.98
C ARG A 765 6.07 14.82 28.58
N MET A 766 5.11 14.66 27.66
CA MET A 766 4.75 13.34 27.12
C MET A 766 5.88 12.71 26.31
N GLY A 767 6.67 13.51 25.58
CA GLY A 767 7.86 13.02 24.88
C GLY A 767 8.92 12.48 25.85
N GLN A 768 9.13 13.16 26.98
CA GLN A 768 10.00 12.66 28.04
C GLN A 768 9.45 11.37 28.67
N LEU A 769 8.14 11.30 28.96
CA LEU A 769 7.51 10.07 29.46
C LEU A 769 7.73 8.89 28.52
N TYR A 770 7.56 9.06 27.21
CA TYR A 770 7.79 8.00 26.23
C TYR A 770 9.26 7.58 26.20
N THR A 771 10.18 8.52 26.35
CA THR A 771 11.62 8.21 26.47
C THR A 771 11.90 7.33 27.69
N ASP A 772 11.36 7.70 28.86
CA ASP A 772 11.55 6.95 30.10
C ASP A 772 10.87 5.57 30.03
N TYR A 773 9.69 5.49 29.42
CA TYR A 773 8.93 4.26 29.19
C TYR A 773 9.68 3.26 28.29
N LEU A 774 10.19 3.72 27.15
CA LEU A 774 10.96 2.90 26.20
C LEU A 774 12.26 2.38 26.84
N ASN A 775 12.95 3.23 27.60
CA ASN A 775 14.14 2.81 28.36
C ASN A 775 13.78 1.80 29.46
N GLY A 776 12.70 2.05 30.21
CA GLY A 776 12.23 1.16 31.27
C GLY A 776 11.87 -0.24 30.77
N TRP A 777 11.26 -0.33 29.59
CA TRP A 777 10.98 -1.60 28.90
C TRP A 777 12.28 -2.37 28.58
N ARG A 778 13.24 -1.68 27.95
CA ARG A 778 14.54 -2.24 27.61
C ARG A 778 15.28 -2.73 28.85
N GLU A 779 15.33 -1.93 29.91
CA GLU A 779 16.02 -2.26 31.16
C GLU A 779 15.47 -3.52 31.84
N ARG A 780 14.19 -3.81 31.64
CA ARG A 780 13.51 -5.00 32.17
C ARG A 780 13.61 -6.20 31.24
N GLY A 781 14.36 -6.09 30.15
CA GLY A 781 14.60 -7.18 29.20
C GLY A 781 13.42 -7.45 28.28
N GLY A 782 12.47 -6.52 28.15
CA GLY A 782 11.53 -6.57 27.04
C GLY A 782 12.28 -6.39 25.71
N GLU A 783 11.78 -7.02 24.65
CA GLU A 783 12.40 -6.97 23.32
C GLU A 783 11.62 -6.08 22.37
N LEU A 784 11.06 -6.62 21.27
CA LEU A 784 10.23 -5.86 20.33
C LEU A 784 9.07 -5.18 21.07
N MET A 785 8.89 -3.89 20.82
CA MET A 785 7.75 -3.14 21.32
C MET A 785 6.99 -2.47 20.17
N CYS A 786 5.75 -2.86 19.95
CA CYS A 786 4.88 -2.19 18.99
C CYS A 786 4.17 -1.00 19.64
N MET A 787 4.36 0.20 19.11
CA MET A 787 3.57 1.38 19.50
C MET A 787 2.13 1.19 19.05
N PHE A 788 1.17 1.73 19.83
CA PHE A 788 -0.25 1.48 19.58
C PHE A 788 -0.68 1.78 18.15
N LEU A 789 -0.42 2.98 17.61
CA LEU A 789 -0.85 3.34 16.25
C LEU A 789 0.00 4.48 15.67
N SER A 790 0.24 4.44 14.37
CA SER A 790 1.04 5.45 13.65
C SER A 790 0.39 6.83 13.65
N VAL A 791 -0.82 6.95 13.08
CA VAL A 791 -1.52 8.21 12.87
C VAL A 791 -3.01 8.05 13.17
N GLN A 792 -3.57 8.87 14.06
CA GLN A 792 -5.00 8.92 14.36
C GLN A 792 -5.35 10.18 15.15
N LEU A 793 -6.47 10.83 14.79
CA LEU A 793 -7.03 11.93 15.59
C LEU A 793 -7.34 11.48 17.01
N TYR A 794 -7.21 12.42 17.95
CA TYR A 794 -7.64 12.18 19.31
C TYR A 794 -9.16 12.36 19.40
N ASP A 795 -9.82 11.38 20.00
CA ASP A 795 -11.25 11.39 20.21
C ASP A 795 -11.62 10.82 21.57
N ARG A 796 -12.93 10.65 21.80
CA ARG A 796 -13.45 10.09 23.06
C ARG A 796 -12.94 8.68 23.38
N PHE A 797 -12.51 7.92 22.37
CA PHE A 797 -12.00 6.57 22.52
C PHE A 797 -10.49 6.55 22.77
N GLY A 798 -9.81 7.70 22.69
CA GLY A 798 -8.46 7.89 23.21
C GLY A 798 -7.57 8.77 22.34
N SER A 799 -6.30 8.86 22.76
CA SER A 799 -5.25 9.62 22.07
C SER A 799 -4.13 8.70 21.61
N TRP A 800 -4.46 7.72 20.78
CA TRP A 800 -3.58 6.58 20.53
C TRP A 800 -2.47 6.88 19.53
N GLY A 801 -2.81 7.49 18.40
CA GLY A 801 -1.87 7.79 17.31
C GLY A 801 -0.62 8.53 17.78
N LEU A 802 0.57 8.09 17.36
CA LEU A 802 1.82 8.82 17.61
C LEU A 802 1.78 10.22 17.00
N LYS A 803 1.03 10.37 15.90
CA LYS A 803 0.58 11.64 15.31
C LYS A 803 -0.95 11.68 15.22
N GLU A 804 -1.52 12.87 15.13
CA GLU A 804 -2.94 13.15 14.89
C GLU A 804 -3.29 13.16 13.39
N TYR A 805 -2.33 13.58 12.54
CA TYR A 805 -2.45 13.59 11.09
C TYR A 805 -1.08 13.42 10.42
N GLN A 806 -1.06 12.96 9.16
CA GLN A 806 0.17 12.54 8.46
C GLN A 806 1.29 13.60 8.47
N THR A 807 0.93 14.87 8.23
CA THR A 807 1.86 16.00 8.13
C THR A 807 2.12 16.71 9.46
N GLN A 808 1.68 16.15 10.59
CA GLN A 808 1.92 16.76 11.90
C GLN A 808 3.42 16.82 12.22
N GLU A 809 3.89 18.03 12.47
CA GLU A 809 5.21 18.32 13.04
C GLU A 809 5.09 18.52 14.56
N GLY A 810 6.18 18.30 15.31
CA GLY A 810 6.20 18.55 16.75
C GLY A 810 5.39 17.57 17.60
N ALA A 811 5.11 16.35 17.09
CA ALA A 811 4.34 15.34 17.79
C ALA A 811 5.20 14.64 18.86
N PRO A 812 4.99 14.88 20.18
CA PRO A 812 5.96 14.48 21.21
C PRO A 812 6.20 12.97 21.29
N LYS A 813 5.13 12.17 21.12
CA LYS A 813 5.22 10.70 21.13
C LYS A 813 5.99 10.16 19.94
N PHE A 814 5.71 10.67 18.74
CA PHE A 814 6.43 10.28 17.52
C PHE A 814 7.91 10.65 17.60
N GLU A 815 8.23 11.88 18.02
CA GLU A 815 9.62 12.34 18.12
C GLU A 815 10.43 11.53 19.13
N ALA A 816 9.86 11.24 20.31
CA ALA A 816 10.51 10.39 21.32
C ALA A 816 10.75 8.96 20.80
N THR A 817 9.77 8.40 20.09
CA THR A 817 9.87 7.06 19.49
C THR A 817 10.96 7.02 18.41
N MET A 818 10.99 8.01 17.51
CA MET A 818 12.02 8.10 16.47
C MET A 818 13.42 8.31 17.07
N ALA A 819 13.54 9.20 18.06
CA ALA A 819 14.80 9.43 18.75
C ALA A 819 15.30 8.15 19.45
N PHE A 820 14.41 7.34 20.01
CA PHE A 820 14.78 6.05 20.59
C PHE A 820 15.29 5.08 19.52
N ILE A 821 14.58 4.93 18.39
CA ILE A 821 15.01 4.06 17.27
C ILE A 821 16.39 4.47 16.76
N GLU A 822 16.65 5.77 16.59
CA GLU A 822 17.90 6.29 16.04
C GLU A 822 19.10 6.12 17.00
N ASN A 823 18.86 6.20 18.30
CA ASN A 823 19.93 6.17 19.31
C ASN A 823 20.09 4.79 20.00
N THR A 824 19.13 3.88 19.81
CA THR A 824 19.10 2.59 20.50
C THR A 824 18.91 1.45 19.51
N PRO A 825 20.02 0.86 19.02
CA PRO A 825 19.96 -0.42 18.30
C PRO A 825 19.28 -1.48 19.17
N CYS A 826 18.59 -2.42 18.51
CA CYS A 826 18.04 -3.61 19.14
C CYS A 826 19.10 -4.33 19.98
N TRP A 827 18.67 -4.92 21.09
CA TRP A 827 19.57 -5.38 22.15
C TRP A 827 19.46 -6.88 22.47
N TRP A 828 18.55 -7.60 21.80
CA TRP A 828 18.43 -9.05 21.94
C TRP A 828 19.36 -9.78 20.96
N THR A 829 19.62 -11.06 21.25
CA THR A 829 20.49 -11.91 20.42
C THR A 829 19.93 -12.04 19.01
N ASP A 830 20.81 -12.00 18.00
CA ASP A 830 20.45 -12.16 16.58
C ASP A 830 19.44 -11.13 16.05
N CYS A 831 19.37 -9.95 16.69
CA CYS A 831 18.44 -8.90 16.29
C CYS A 831 18.86 -8.15 15.01
N THR A 832 20.15 -8.15 14.66
CA THR A 832 20.65 -7.44 13.45
C THR A 832 20.36 -8.27 12.20
N ARG A 833 19.71 -7.65 11.20
CA ARG A 833 19.37 -8.26 9.91
C ARG A 833 20.32 -7.86 8.80
#